data_AF-A0A9W7TBG9-F1
#
_entry.id   AF-A0A9W7TBG9-F1
#
_cell.length_a   1.000
_cell.length_b   1.000
_cell.length_c   1.000
_cell.angle_alpha   90.00
_cell.angle_beta   90.00
_cell.angle_gamma   90.00
#
_symmetry.space_group_name_H-M   'P 1'
#
loop_
_entity.id
_entity.type
_entity.pdbx_description
1 polymer ?
#
loop_
_entity_poly.entity_id
_entity_poly.type
_entity_poly.pdbx_seq_one_letter_code
_entity_poly.pdbx_strand_id
1 'polypeptide(L)'
;MWQLYVCLLVALAASENVNYESFLNSKKTYEYKYEGLVRVGREMPDLVESALKMRCTFKIIGESPQTFVLQIANVDFEDFNGIPGKSVFTPSQKLTKRLSAEFSQPIVFEFSKGQVTDIRTVPGVSNTVVNIVRGLLGFLQVTVKTTQSFYELVELGIHGVCQSSYSVEEDSSAKELLVTQMVDISNCQQPAALYRGMALAPEDKLSKQRGDNVVSTVKYIYTVKSTAEGGLITKAFAQERQFFSPFNVKGGNSRMLALRDIELLKVSDTTDKIVTGQVQSRGNLMYKTDRDLKPIPLLMINLNDPVPKIVDLIKRLAQANIYHVDSATSTDVLNLIQLLRGATLDNLEQLWKQLAGNDEHRRWFLDLVVEVSDERILKFLESRFKAGDITANEAGQALVVAFNHLSAEPVSVALAEEFLTIPFSKSHPLLWNTVVLAYGSLLHRYCVYTDPCPVTVVQPLLDMAAGGLSKNSEVDMVLALKALGNAAHPSSIKTLLKFLPGYSAGAEKLPTRVQGSAVQAFRLLATRDPHNVQDIVLSLFVQRSLPAEIRMMACMVLLETKPSIAMISVISEVLLEEDDLQVASFTYSVLRGIANSRTPDNQHLSTACNIAMKILTRRLGHLSYRHSKNVHLDWFHDDFLFGTSTDAYMLKNGSSPIPTQLMLKGKIHVLGRILQFLEFGVCAEGIKGLLTEKLPQLEKDFAVADFAAIIKILSDWQNLPKDKPLLSAYARVLGQETFWMDFRGEIIQSIMKSVSPSAGKESLVWEKIQNLQKGTSWHWTKAHLVYEARFVQPTCLGLPVEISKYFPIVNVVTMKAKAEMNPPPKEHLGEMLNSDISLQTDGFAGVTKDHFVFYGINTDLFQCGVEMKSKAVFGLPWAFDLKINVKERKYEMNLTPSKTATEMISFNSDVYAVLRNIEDSSLAKMTPMMPEAKASQQSLPLARILPTSRDEQTEDSEWKIRQCSETKIYETAICVEAEAKRTHYFHEYPLYYFLGHTRFLYQLEPVKGAKPIEKIQIQVNTGSKHPPEVSRMMDLSRRIFQDTRDETNISSIIPASEVLDATPDPIAMVKALALSPPAKPLGYEGVAFYLPTAQREDIEMILSEVGEEANWKMCANANLDKSHSSAKAHLRWGAECQTYDVSMRVSKACQPEAKPSMYTKITWGALPSEFTAISQRIEEYVPGMSYLLGFYQKHEKNPERQASANIVVTSTETFDFRLKVPVEHQCCVRNRILSYYVVGENEYAS
;
A
#
# COMPACT_ATOMS: atom_id res chain seq x y z
N MET A 1 7.68 12.71 85.43
CA MET A 1 7.95 11.73 84.34
C MET A 1 6.81 10.73 84.13
N TRP A 2 6.30 10.05 85.16
CA TRP A 2 5.22 9.07 85.01
C TRP A 2 3.91 9.65 84.43
N GLN A 3 3.51 10.85 84.85
CA GLN A 3 2.34 11.55 84.28
C GLN A 3 2.54 11.96 82.82
N LEU A 4 3.78 12.24 82.38
CA LEU A 4 4.08 12.54 80.98
C LEU A 4 3.97 11.28 80.12
N TYR A 5 4.42 10.13 80.64
CA TYR A 5 4.25 8.82 79.99
C TYR A 5 2.79 8.40 79.88
N VAL A 6 1.97 8.64 80.91
CA VAL A 6 0.52 8.35 80.88
C VAL A 6 -0.20 9.31 79.93
N CYS A 7 0.14 10.61 79.89
CA CYS A 7 -0.41 11.53 78.89
C CYS A 7 0.02 11.18 77.46
N LEU A 8 1.25 10.72 77.24
CA LEU A 8 1.70 10.21 75.93
C LEU A 8 0.99 8.91 75.54
N LEU A 9 0.78 7.97 76.47
CA LEU A 9 0.05 6.73 76.23
C LEU A 9 -1.45 6.96 76.02
N VAL A 10 -2.06 7.94 76.70
CA VAL A 10 -3.46 8.33 76.49
C VAL A 10 -3.61 9.16 75.21
N ALA A 11 -2.64 9.99 74.83
CA ALA A 11 -2.62 10.67 73.53
C ALA A 11 -2.40 9.69 72.35
N LEU A 12 -1.57 8.65 72.53
CA LEU A 12 -1.39 7.54 71.58
C LEU A 12 -2.59 6.59 71.54
N ALA A 13 -3.35 6.45 72.64
CA ALA A 13 -4.58 5.67 72.68
C ALA A 13 -5.82 6.46 72.19
N ALA A 14 -5.74 7.80 72.17
CA ALA A 14 -6.82 8.69 71.71
C ALA A 14 -6.63 9.18 70.25
N SER A 15 -5.52 8.86 69.59
CA SER A 15 -5.45 8.95 68.13
C SER A 15 -6.20 7.74 67.55
N GLU A 16 -7.51 7.89 67.29
CA GLU A 16 -8.21 7.00 66.36
C GLU A 16 -7.43 7.03 65.04
N ASN A 17 -6.59 6.01 64.79
CA ASN A 17 -5.94 5.85 63.50
C ASN A 17 -7.05 5.58 62.48
N VAL A 18 -7.41 6.61 61.74
CA VAL A 18 -8.41 6.53 60.68
C VAL A 18 -7.87 5.60 59.60
N ASN A 19 -8.42 4.39 59.52
CA ASN A 19 -8.02 3.40 58.54
C ASN A 19 -8.85 3.58 57.26
N TYR A 20 -8.18 3.97 56.18
CA TYR A 20 -8.77 4.12 54.85
C TYR A 20 -8.33 3.02 53.87
N GLU A 21 -7.60 1.99 54.33
CA GLU A 21 -7.25 0.84 53.50
C GLU A 21 -8.52 0.10 53.08
N SER A 22 -8.67 -0.15 51.77
CA SER A 22 -9.88 -0.76 51.21
C SER A 22 -10.17 -2.13 51.82
N PHE A 23 -11.35 -2.28 52.43
CA PHE A 23 -11.73 -3.49 53.15
C PHE A 23 -13.16 -3.93 52.86
N LEU A 24 -13.35 -5.24 52.72
CA LEU A 24 -14.66 -5.89 52.63
C LEU A 24 -14.78 -6.93 53.75
N ASN A 25 -15.89 -6.89 54.48
CA ASN A 25 -16.16 -7.83 55.57
C ASN A 25 -16.89 -9.07 55.07
N SER A 26 -16.30 -10.24 55.33
CA SER A 26 -16.89 -11.56 55.01
C SER A 26 -18.25 -11.86 55.63
N LYS A 27 -18.72 -11.06 56.61
CA LYS A 27 -20.03 -11.19 57.26
C LYS A 27 -21.06 -10.16 56.80
N LYS A 28 -20.71 -9.32 55.81
CA LYS A 28 -21.55 -8.25 55.29
C LYS A 28 -21.91 -8.50 53.82
N THR A 29 -23.05 -7.94 53.45
CA THR A 29 -23.52 -7.81 52.08
C THR A 29 -23.58 -6.34 51.72
N TYR A 30 -22.94 -5.98 50.62
CA TYR A 30 -22.85 -4.62 50.08
C TYR A 30 -23.65 -4.54 48.79
N GLU A 31 -24.65 -3.66 48.74
CA GLU A 31 -25.49 -3.44 47.57
C GLU A 31 -25.12 -2.12 46.90
N TYR A 32 -24.80 -2.18 45.61
CA TYR A 32 -24.35 -1.06 44.80
C TYR A 32 -25.27 -0.85 43.59
N LYS A 33 -25.40 0.41 43.18
CA LYS A 33 -25.93 0.80 41.88
C LYS A 33 -24.77 1.00 40.91
N TYR A 34 -24.97 0.60 39.66
CA TYR A 34 -24.01 0.77 38.57
C TYR A 34 -24.67 1.44 37.37
N GLU A 35 -23.97 2.41 36.77
CA GLU A 35 -24.25 2.92 35.42
C GLU A 35 -22.94 2.98 34.62
N GLY A 36 -22.90 2.29 33.48
CA GLY A 36 -21.81 2.34 32.52
C GLY A 36 -22.29 2.89 31.19
N LEU A 37 -21.54 3.83 30.60
CA LEU A 37 -21.83 4.43 29.31
C LEU A 37 -20.56 4.43 28.46
N VAL A 38 -20.64 3.88 27.25
CA VAL A 38 -19.62 4.07 26.22
C VAL A 38 -20.22 4.83 25.05
N ARG A 39 -19.49 5.81 24.53
CA ARG A 39 -19.90 6.67 23.43
C ARG A 39 -18.74 6.85 22.47
N VAL A 40 -19.00 6.66 21.19
CA VAL A 40 -18.02 6.77 20.11
C VAL A 40 -18.54 7.78 19.09
N GLY A 41 -17.71 8.78 18.78
CA GLY A 41 -18.13 9.92 17.99
C GLY A 41 -17.06 11.00 17.95
N ARG A 42 -17.47 12.27 17.93
CA ARG A 42 -16.56 13.43 17.80
C ARG A 42 -16.87 14.56 18.77
N GLU A 43 -17.91 14.45 19.59
CA GLU A 43 -18.34 15.47 20.56
C GLU A 43 -18.66 16.83 19.91
N MET A 44 -18.97 16.86 18.62
CA MET A 44 -19.42 18.06 17.93
C MET A 44 -20.95 18.13 17.96
N PRO A 45 -21.54 19.33 18.13
CA PRO A 45 -22.96 19.53 17.91
C PRO A 45 -23.36 19.04 16.52
N ASP A 46 -24.57 18.48 16.40
CA ASP A 46 -25.18 18.07 15.13
C ASP A 46 -24.57 16.88 14.37
N LEU A 47 -23.51 16.25 14.88
CA LEU A 47 -23.02 14.98 14.33
C LEU A 47 -23.70 13.78 14.98
N VAL A 48 -23.89 12.72 14.18
CA VAL A 48 -24.42 11.45 14.65
C VAL A 48 -23.32 10.69 15.40
N GLU A 49 -23.65 10.17 16.58
CA GLU A 49 -22.78 9.35 17.40
C GLU A 49 -23.42 7.99 17.69
N SER A 50 -22.61 7.02 18.12
CA SER A 50 -23.10 5.75 18.62
C SER A 50 -22.72 5.57 20.09
N ALA A 51 -23.64 5.08 20.91
CA ALA A 51 -23.38 4.83 22.31
C ALA A 51 -24.15 3.61 22.84
N LEU A 52 -23.64 3.02 23.91
CA LEU A 52 -24.24 1.93 24.66
C LEU A 52 -24.28 2.31 26.14
N LYS A 53 -25.36 1.97 26.82
CA LYS A 53 -25.51 2.20 28.25
C LYS A 53 -25.99 0.93 28.93
N MET A 54 -25.36 0.59 30.05
CA MET A 54 -25.78 -0.51 30.91
C MET A 54 -26.02 0.00 32.32
N ARG A 55 -27.19 -0.31 32.89
CA ARG A 55 -27.51 -0.08 34.29
C ARG A 55 -27.77 -1.40 34.97
N CYS A 56 -27.32 -1.54 36.20
CA CYS A 56 -27.69 -2.68 37.04
C CYS A 56 -27.53 -2.35 38.52
N THR A 57 -28.03 -3.24 39.36
CA THR A 57 -27.73 -3.30 40.79
C THR A 57 -26.94 -4.56 41.05
N PHE A 58 -25.87 -4.48 41.84
CA PHE A 58 -25.10 -5.67 42.19
C PHE A 58 -24.85 -5.76 43.69
N LYS A 59 -24.75 -6.99 44.18
CA LYS A 59 -24.45 -7.31 45.58
C LYS A 59 -23.11 -8.02 45.67
N ILE A 60 -22.25 -7.55 46.56
CA ILE A 60 -21.03 -8.24 46.98
C ILE A 60 -21.33 -8.89 48.33
N ILE A 61 -21.29 -10.21 48.38
CA ILE A 61 -21.70 -11.00 49.55
C ILE A 61 -20.48 -11.74 50.08
N GLY A 62 -20.17 -11.54 51.36
CA GLY A 62 -19.07 -12.24 52.02
C GLY A 62 -19.32 -13.75 52.14
N GLU A 63 -18.31 -14.55 51.77
CA GLU A 63 -18.33 -16.01 51.90
C GLU A 63 -17.23 -16.50 52.86
N SER A 64 -16.01 -16.00 52.67
CA SER A 64 -14.83 -16.30 53.49
C SER A 64 -13.97 -15.03 53.65
N PRO A 65 -12.93 -15.01 54.51
CA PRO A 65 -12.11 -13.81 54.75
C PRO A 65 -11.56 -13.11 53.50
N GLN A 66 -11.33 -13.83 52.41
CA GLN A 66 -10.82 -13.29 51.14
C GLN A 66 -11.72 -13.62 49.95
N THR A 67 -12.86 -14.27 50.17
CA THR A 67 -13.73 -14.78 49.09
C THR A 67 -15.10 -14.14 49.17
N PHE A 68 -15.55 -13.64 48.02
CA PHE A 68 -16.82 -12.92 47.90
C PHE A 68 -17.59 -13.41 46.67
N VAL A 69 -18.91 -13.39 46.78
CA VAL A 69 -19.83 -13.70 45.68
C VAL A 69 -20.41 -12.40 45.13
N LEU A 70 -20.35 -12.24 43.81
CA LEU A 70 -20.97 -11.15 43.07
C LEU A 70 -22.31 -11.63 42.50
N GLN A 71 -23.41 -10.97 42.88
CA GLN A 71 -24.74 -11.17 42.30
C GLN A 71 -25.18 -9.92 41.57
N ILE A 72 -25.49 -10.02 40.28
CA ILE A 72 -25.93 -8.89 39.46
C ILE A 72 -27.42 -9.06 39.15
N ALA A 73 -28.20 -8.00 39.33
CA ALA A 73 -29.65 -7.98 39.12
C ALA A 73 -30.09 -6.67 38.46
N ASN A 74 -31.35 -6.63 38.01
CA ASN A 74 -31.97 -5.45 37.38
C ASN A 74 -31.14 -4.88 36.22
N VAL A 75 -30.59 -5.76 35.39
CA VAL A 75 -29.80 -5.37 34.23
C VAL A 75 -30.71 -4.70 33.21
N ASP A 76 -30.32 -3.51 32.77
CA ASP A 76 -30.95 -2.76 31.70
C ASP A 76 -29.87 -2.32 30.72
N PHE A 77 -30.13 -2.50 29.43
CA PHE A 77 -29.18 -2.25 28.36
C PHE A 77 -29.85 -1.43 27.27
N GLU A 78 -29.31 -0.24 27.02
CA GLU A 78 -29.84 0.73 26.08
C GLU A 78 -28.82 1.05 25.00
N ASP A 79 -29.29 1.21 23.77
CA ASP A 79 -28.48 1.60 22.62
C ASP A 79 -28.84 3.01 22.13
N PHE A 80 -27.87 3.67 21.51
CA PHE A 80 -28.03 5.01 20.95
C PHE A 80 -27.30 5.10 19.61
N ASN A 81 -28.00 5.63 18.61
CA ASN A 81 -27.46 5.93 17.29
C ASN A 81 -28.23 7.17 16.78
N GLY A 82 -27.59 8.34 16.84
CA GLY A 82 -28.30 9.59 16.60
C GLY A 82 -27.49 10.82 17.02
N ILE A 83 -28.12 11.99 16.94
CA ILE A 83 -27.48 13.25 17.33
C ILE A 83 -27.68 13.46 18.85
N PRO A 84 -26.60 13.63 19.64
CA PRO A 84 -26.72 13.88 21.07
C PRO A 84 -27.65 15.06 21.38
N GLY A 85 -28.58 14.88 22.32
CA GLY A 85 -29.57 15.90 22.71
C GLY A 85 -30.83 15.97 21.84
N LYS A 86 -30.80 15.45 20.60
CA LYS A 86 -31.96 15.35 19.70
C LYS A 86 -32.56 13.93 19.65
N SER A 87 -31.71 12.92 19.77
CA SER A 87 -32.10 11.51 19.79
C SER A 87 -32.14 10.96 21.22
N VAL A 88 -32.90 9.87 21.43
CA VAL A 88 -33.06 9.21 22.74
C VAL A 88 -32.43 7.81 22.74
N PHE A 89 -32.07 7.32 23.91
CA PHE A 89 -31.65 5.94 24.10
C PHE A 89 -32.85 4.99 23.93
N THR A 90 -32.62 3.83 23.30
CA THR A 90 -33.63 2.79 23.10
C THR A 90 -33.29 1.52 23.88
N PRO A 91 -34.24 0.89 24.60
CA PRO A 91 -33.95 -0.37 25.32
C PRO A 91 -33.76 -1.57 24.36
N SER A 92 -32.71 -2.36 24.58
CA SER A 92 -32.40 -3.58 23.82
C SER A 92 -32.87 -4.84 24.56
N GLN A 93 -34.19 -5.07 24.63
CA GLN A 93 -34.81 -6.08 25.50
C GLN A 93 -34.25 -7.51 25.34
N LYS A 94 -33.98 -7.98 24.12
CA LYS A 94 -33.46 -9.34 23.90
C LYS A 94 -32.03 -9.50 24.39
N LEU A 95 -31.18 -8.52 24.10
CA LEU A 95 -29.81 -8.48 24.58
C LEU A 95 -29.77 -8.37 26.11
N THR A 96 -30.63 -7.54 26.70
CA THR A 96 -30.80 -7.45 28.16
C THR A 96 -31.14 -8.81 28.78
N LYS A 97 -32.07 -9.57 28.17
CA LYS A 97 -32.42 -10.92 28.64
C LYS A 97 -31.24 -11.89 28.57
N ARG A 98 -30.49 -11.87 27.46
CA ARG A 98 -29.31 -12.73 27.29
C ARG A 98 -28.20 -12.40 28.29
N LEU A 99 -27.86 -11.13 28.45
CA LEU A 99 -26.88 -10.68 29.44
C LEU A 99 -27.32 -11.03 30.86
N SER A 100 -28.60 -10.82 31.18
CA SER A 100 -29.16 -11.19 32.50
C SER A 100 -29.02 -12.69 32.80
N ALA A 101 -29.20 -13.55 31.79
CA ALA A 101 -29.06 -14.99 31.95
C ALA A 101 -27.61 -15.39 32.29
N GLU A 102 -26.61 -14.78 31.64
CA GLU A 102 -25.20 -15.01 31.96
C GLU A 102 -24.79 -14.39 33.31
N PHE A 103 -25.25 -13.18 33.61
CA PHE A 103 -24.99 -12.50 34.90
C PHE A 103 -25.65 -13.17 36.10
N SER A 104 -26.70 -13.99 35.87
CA SER A 104 -27.34 -14.78 36.92
C SER A 104 -26.51 -15.99 37.37
N GLN A 105 -25.48 -16.37 36.61
CA GLN A 105 -24.57 -17.46 36.98
C GLN A 105 -23.69 -17.05 38.17
N PRO A 106 -23.26 -18.00 39.02
CA PRO A 106 -22.43 -17.68 40.18
C PRO A 106 -21.07 -17.12 39.75
N ILE A 107 -20.74 -15.93 40.24
CA ILE A 107 -19.45 -15.25 40.06
C ILE A 107 -18.81 -15.10 41.43
N VAL A 108 -17.65 -15.72 41.61
CA VAL A 108 -16.89 -15.67 42.86
C VAL A 108 -15.57 -14.98 42.59
N PHE A 109 -15.14 -14.08 43.45
CA PHE A 109 -13.84 -13.43 43.31
C PHE A 109 -13.06 -13.42 44.62
N GLU A 110 -11.74 -13.39 44.50
CA GLU A 110 -10.84 -13.28 45.63
C GLU A 110 -10.33 -11.84 45.78
N PHE A 111 -10.52 -11.28 46.98
CA PHE A 111 -10.16 -9.90 47.29
C PHE A 111 -9.33 -9.84 48.57
N SER A 112 -8.17 -9.20 48.48
CA SER A 112 -7.26 -9.04 49.61
C SER A 112 -6.43 -7.76 49.43
N LYS A 113 -6.33 -6.95 50.49
CA LYS A 113 -5.51 -5.71 50.54
C LYS A 113 -5.74 -4.78 49.34
N GLY A 114 -7.01 -4.48 49.03
CA GLY A 114 -7.35 -3.58 47.91
C GLY A 114 -7.13 -4.17 46.51
N GLN A 115 -6.94 -5.49 46.37
CA GLN A 115 -6.69 -6.13 45.07
C GLN A 115 -7.60 -7.32 44.80
N VAL A 116 -8.09 -7.41 43.56
CA VAL A 116 -8.79 -8.58 43.02
C VAL A 116 -7.79 -9.54 42.38
N THR A 117 -7.63 -10.73 42.96
CA THR A 117 -6.55 -11.67 42.60
C THR A 117 -7.02 -12.77 41.65
N ASP A 118 -8.23 -13.28 41.81
CA ASP A 118 -8.84 -14.28 40.93
C ASP A 118 -10.34 -14.05 40.76
N ILE A 119 -10.87 -14.43 39.60
CA ILE A 119 -12.30 -14.40 39.27
C ILE A 119 -12.68 -15.79 38.78
N ARG A 120 -13.72 -16.37 39.39
CA ARG A 120 -14.20 -17.73 39.13
C ARG A 120 -15.67 -17.73 38.72
N THR A 121 -16.02 -18.53 37.73
CA THR A 121 -17.42 -18.75 37.32
C THR A 121 -17.59 -20.08 36.60
N VAL A 122 -18.82 -20.42 36.20
CA VAL A 122 -19.11 -21.66 35.46
C VAL A 122 -18.58 -21.58 34.01
N PRO A 123 -18.21 -22.70 33.38
CA PRO A 123 -17.64 -22.71 32.02
C PRO A 123 -18.53 -22.10 30.93
N GLY A 124 -19.86 -22.08 31.13
CA GLY A 124 -20.82 -21.56 30.15
C GLY A 124 -20.89 -20.03 30.03
N VAL A 125 -20.24 -19.27 30.91
CA VAL A 125 -20.24 -17.79 30.86
C VAL A 125 -19.19 -17.30 29.85
N SER A 126 -19.62 -16.46 28.91
CA SER A 126 -18.78 -15.92 27.84
C SER A 126 -17.62 -15.07 28.36
N ASN A 127 -16.51 -15.03 27.60
CA ASN A 127 -15.38 -14.15 27.95
C ASN A 127 -15.79 -12.67 27.96
N THR A 128 -16.70 -12.26 27.08
CA THR A 128 -17.28 -10.91 27.06
C THR A 128 -17.93 -10.55 28.39
N VAL A 129 -18.78 -11.42 28.94
CA VAL A 129 -19.43 -11.18 30.23
C VAL A 129 -18.42 -11.15 31.38
N VAL A 130 -17.45 -12.08 31.41
CA VAL A 130 -16.40 -12.06 32.45
C VAL A 130 -15.56 -10.78 32.37
N ASN A 131 -15.30 -10.26 31.17
CA ASN A 131 -14.59 -8.99 31.01
C ASN A 131 -15.43 -7.79 31.49
N ILE A 132 -16.75 -7.77 31.26
CA ILE A 132 -17.64 -6.75 31.85
C ILE A 132 -17.61 -6.85 33.38
N VAL A 133 -17.57 -8.07 33.94
CA VAL A 133 -17.38 -8.29 35.39
C VAL A 133 -16.04 -7.74 35.88
N ARG A 134 -14.95 -7.86 35.12
CA ARG A 134 -13.67 -7.19 35.44
C ARG A 134 -13.84 -5.67 35.48
N GLY A 135 -14.55 -5.10 34.51
CA GLY A 135 -14.90 -3.68 34.49
C GLY A 135 -15.72 -3.25 35.70
N LEU A 136 -16.68 -4.06 36.12
CA LEU A 136 -17.46 -3.87 37.34
C LEU A 136 -16.57 -3.92 38.59
N LEU A 137 -15.81 -4.99 38.79
CA LEU A 137 -14.97 -5.20 39.98
C LEU A 137 -13.77 -4.26 40.05
N GLY A 138 -13.38 -3.60 38.95
CA GLY A 138 -12.22 -2.72 38.92
C GLY A 138 -12.29 -1.51 39.85
N PHE A 139 -13.45 -1.18 40.43
CA PHE A 139 -13.53 -0.11 41.44
C PHE A 139 -12.93 -0.52 42.79
N LEU A 140 -12.78 -1.82 43.05
CA LEU A 140 -12.13 -2.32 44.25
C LEU A 140 -10.60 -2.23 44.17
N GLN A 141 -10.06 -2.03 42.97
CA GLN A 141 -8.62 -2.00 42.71
C GLN A 141 -8.06 -0.59 43.00
N VAL A 142 -7.89 -0.27 44.29
CA VAL A 142 -7.39 1.04 44.74
C VAL A 142 -6.41 0.88 45.89
N THR A 143 -5.22 1.47 45.73
CA THR A 143 -4.17 1.47 46.77
C THR A 143 -4.16 2.82 47.48
N VAL A 144 -4.73 2.91 48.69
CA VAL A 144 -4.81 4.17 49.47
C VAL A 144 -3.61 4.29 50.42
N LYS A 145 -2.83 5.37 50.31
CA LYS A 145 -1.78 5.74 51.29
C LYS A 145 -2.19 7.00 52.04
N THR A 146 -2.37 6.91 53.35
CA THR A 146 -2.82 8.03 54.20
C THR A 146 -1.68 8.99 54.58
N THR A 147 -0.43 8.60 54.41
CA THR A 147 0.74 9.42 54.80
C THR A 147 1.20 10.40 53.72
N GLN A 148 0.67 10.30 52.49
CA GLN A 148 1.13 11.06 51.33
C GLN A 148 -0.08 11.57 50.53
N SER A 149 -0.11 12.86 50.24
CA SER A 149 -1.18 13.48 49.42
C SER A 149 -1.01 13.21 47.92
N PHE A 150 0.20 12.94 47.46
CA PHE A 150 0.50 12.52 46.09
C PHE A 150 1.54 11.40 46.08
N TYR A 151 1.31 10.36 45.28
CA TYR A 151 2.25 9.26 45.11
C TYR A 151 2.03 8.54 43.78
N GLU A 152 3.07 7.84 43.33
CA GLU A 152 3.01 7.00 42.14
C GLU A 152 3.41 5.57 42.45
N LEU A 153 2.85 4.64 41.70
CA LEU A 153 3.17 3.21 41.79
C LEU A 153 2.79 2.48 40.51
N VAL A 154 3.44 1.34 40.27
CA VAL A 154 3.06 0.40 39.21
C VAL A 154 2.13 -0.64 39.80
N GLU A 155 0.93 -0.79 39.25
CA GLU A 155 -0.05 -1.76 39.75
C GLU A 155 -0.87 -2.42 38.64
N LEU A 156 -1.49 -3.54 39.00
CA LEU A 156 -2.42 -4.26 38.15
C LEU A 156 -3.77 -3.53 38.08
N GLY A 157 -4.26 -3.32 36.87
CA GLY A 157 -5.62 -2.88 36.57
C GLY A 157 -6.20 -3.63 35.37
N ILE A 158 -7.35 -3.19 34.88
CA ILE A 158 -8.01 -3.82 33.73
C ILE A 158 -7.19 -3.69 32.43
N HIS A 159 -6.44 -2.58 32.29
CA HIS A 159 -5.57 -2.30 31.14
C HIS A 159 -4.20 -3.00 31.21
N GLY A 160 -3.91 -3.73 32.30
CA GLY A 160 -2.61 -4.38 32.50
C GLY A 160 -1.88 -3.92 33.75
N VAL A 161 -0.57 -4.09 33.76
CA VAL A 161 0.32 -3.60 34.84
C VAL A 161 0.92 -2.28 34.39
N CYS A 162 0.41 -1.17 34.91
CA CYS A 162 0.68 0.19 34.40
C CYS A 162 1.10 1.15 35.51
N GLN A 163 1.74 2.25 35.12
CA GLN A 163 2.06 3.35 36.04
C GLN A 163 0.77 4.11 36.40
N SER A 164 0.54 4.32 37.70
CA SER A 164 -0.59 5.07 38.24
C SER A 164 -0.09 6.22 39.13
N SER A 165 -0.67 7.41 38.97
CA SER A 165 -0.44 8.56 39.84
C SER A 165 -1.69 8.86 40.65
N TYR A 166 -1.54 9.01 41.96
CA TYR A 166 -2.61 9.22 42.91
C TYR A 166 -2.56 10.61 43.54
N SER A 167 -3.71 11.21 43.76
CA SER A 167 -3.89 12.36 44.65
C SER A 167 -4.99 12.09 45.67
N VAL A 168 -4.73 12.46 46.92
CA VAL A 168 -5.60 12.15 48.06
C VAL A 168 -5.96 13.44 48.80
N GLU A 169 -7.25 13.67 48.99
CA GLU A 169 -7.81 14.81 49.72
C GLU A 169 -8.73 14.31 50.83
N GLU A 170 -8.53 14.76 52.07
CA GLU A 170 -9.32 14.33 53.22
C GLU A 170 -10.40 15.37 53.56
N ASP A 171 -11.66 14.95 53.58
CA ASP A 171 -12.76 15.70 54.18
C ASP A 171 -12.89 15.31 55.66
N SER A 172 -12.16 16.06 56.48
CA SER A 172 -12.15 15.91 57.94
C SER A 172 -13.53 16.05 58.60
N SER A 173 -14.51 16.71 57.94
CA SER A 173 -15.86 16.88 58.47
C SER A 173 -16.77 15.67 58.24
N ALA A 174 -16.55 14.93 57.14
CA ALA A 174 -17.35 13.78 56.73
C ALA A 174 -16.73 12.41 57.09
N LYS A 175 -15.47 12.38 57.57
CA LYS A 175 -14.64 11.16 57.67
C LYS A 175 -14.55 10.42 56.33
N GLU A 176 -14.46 11.18 55.25
CA GLU A 176 -14.38 10.69 53.88
C GLU A 176 -13.07 11.13 53.23
N LEU A 177 -12.50 10.25 52.42
CA LEU A 177 -11.29 10.46 51.67
C LEU A 177 -11.63 10.45 50.18
N LEU A 178 -11.31 11.55 49.49
CA LEU A 178 -11.41 11.65 48.05
C LEU A 178 -10.08 11.23 47.43
N VAL A 179 -10.09 10.12 46.67
CA VAL A 179 -8.89 9.59 46.01
C VAL A 179 -9.08 9.72 44.51
N THR A 180 -8.19 10.45 43.84
CA THR A 180 -8.12 10.50 42.38
C THR A 180 -6.92 9.69 41.91
N GLN A 181 -7.15 8.81 40.93
CA GLN A 181 -6.11 8.01 40.29
C GLN A 181 -6.09 8.32 38.80
N MET A 182 -4.91 8.58 38.27
CA MET A 182 -4.65 8.73 36.83
C MET A 182 -3.79 7.55 36.40
N VAL A 183 -4.24 6.79 35.41
CA VAL A 183 -3.49 5.61 34.91
C VAL A 183 -2.88 5.96 33.56
N ASP A 184 -1.55 5.84 33.47
CA ASP A 184 -0.81 6.00 32.23
C ASP A 184 -0.76 4.65 31.49
N ILE A 185 -1.73 4.45 30.60
CA ILE A 185 -1.83 3.23 29.80
C ILE A 185 -0.85 3.19 28.61
N SER A 186 -0.11 4.28 28.37
CA SER A 186 1.01 4.28 27.43
C SER A 186 2.29 3.72 28.06
N ASN A 187 2.36 3.71 29.40
CA ASN A 187 3.49 3.23 30.18
C ASN A 187 3.10 2.01 31.04
N CYS A 188 2.91 0.87 30.36
CA CYS A 188 2.61 -0.41 31.00
C CYS A 188 3.75 -1.40 30.82
N GLN A 189 4.10 -2.11 31.90
CA GLN A 189 5.03 -3.24 31.87
C GLN A 189 4.39 -4.46 31.18
N GLN A 190 3.09 -4.65 31.38
CA GLN A 190 2.29 -5.72 30.77
C GLN A 190 0.97 -5.12 30.27
N PRO A 191 0.93 -4.52 29.07
CA PRO A 191 -0.30 -3.94 28.52
C PRO A 191 -1.30 -5.03 28.12
N ALA A 192 -2.57 -4.84 28.46
CA ALA A 192 -3.67 -5.66 27.98
C ALA A 192 -4.13 -5.20 26.58
N ALA A 193 -3.21 -5.13 25.62
CA ALA A 193 -3.51 -4.72 24.25
C ALA A 193 -3.06 -5.80 23.25
N LEU A 194 -3.75 -5.88 22.11
CA LEU A 194 -3.46 -6.86 21.06
C LEU A 194 -3.29 -6.17 19.71
N TYR A 195 -2.22 -6.51 19.00
CA TYR A 195 -1.98 -6.11 17.61
C TYR A 195 -2.05 -7.33 16.69
N ARG A 196 -2.81 -7.24 15.60
CA ARG A 196 -2.88 -8.27 14.55
C ARG A 196 -2.63 -7.65 13.18
N GLY A 197 -1.92 -8.39 12.33
CA GLY A 197 -1.64 -7.98 10.94
C GLY A 197 -0.64 -6.85 10.77
N MET A 198 0.13 -6.49 11.82
CA MET A 198 1.08 -5.38 11.80
C MET A 198 2.55 -5.80 11.93
N ALA A 199 2.84 -7.10 12.01
CA ALA A 199 4.22 -7.60 12.19
C ALA A 199 5.19 -7.17 11.08
N LEU A 200 4.68 -7.00 9.85
CA LEU A 200 5.47 -6.59 8.67
C LEU A 200 5.45 -5.06 8.42
N ALA A 201 4.86 -4.29 9.34
CA ALA A 201 4.77 -2.83 9.27
C ALA A 201 5.47 -2.23 10.51
N PRO A 202 6.81 -2.19 10.54
CA PRO A 202 7.56 -1.67 11.68
C PRO A 202 7.16 -0.23 12.02
N GLU A 203 7.23 0.09 13.30
CA GLU A 203 6.91 1.41 13.84
C GLU A 203 8.02 2.43 13.50
N ASP A 204 7.62 3.58 12.98
CA ASP A 204 8.48 4.74 12.76
C ASP A 204 8.42 5.66 13.98
N LYS A 205 9.43 5.53 14.83
CA LYS A 205 9.55 6.29 16.08
C LYS A 205 9.53 7.80 15.86
N LEU A 206 10.08 8.30 14.75
CA LEU A 206 10.15 9.74 14.49
C LEU A 206 8.79 10.28 14.03
N SER A 207 8.08 9.55 13.18
CA SER A 207 6.67 9.88 12.88
C SER A 207 5.83 9.88 14.15
N LYS A 208 5.99 8.87 15.02
CA LYS A 208 5.25 8.78 16.28
C LYS A 208 5.51 9.97 17.22
N GLN A 209 6.76 10.43 17.31
CA GLN A 209 7.12 11.63 18.08
C GLN A 209 6.48 12.91 17.51
N ARG A 210 6.27 12.99 16.19
CA ARG A 210 5.55 14.11 15.56
C ARG A 210 4.05 14.07 15.88
N GLY A 211 3.49 12.88 16.12
CA GLY A 211 2.19 12.72 16.77
C GLY A 211 1.68 11.28 16.79
N ASP A 212 1.17 10.89 17.95
CA ASP A 212 0.59 9.57 18.19
C ASP A 212 -0.80 9.44 17.54
N ASN A 213 -1.04 8.28 16.91
CA ASN A 213 -2.33 7.98 16.29
C ASN A 213 -3.40 7.56 17.31
N VAL A 214 -2.98 7.07 18.49
CA VAL A 214 -3.89 6.67 19.57
C VAL A 214 -3.38 7.26 20.87
N VAL A 215 -4.19 8.10 21.49
CA VAL A 215 -3.90 8.70 22.79
C VAL A 215 -5.07 8.43 23.72
N SER A 216 -4.78 7.92 24.91
CA SER A 216 -5.79 7.59 25.90
C SER A 216 -5.50 8.22 27.26
N THR A 217 -6.55 8.63 27.96
CA THR A 217 -6.49 9.13 29.34
C THR A 217 -7.50 8.40 30.20
N VAL A 218 -7.06 7.84 31.33
CA VAL A 218 -7.91 7.09 32.25
C VAL A 218 -7.86 7.75 33.64
N LYS A 219 -9.02 8.18 34.12
CA LYS A 219 -9.19 8.81 35.44
C LYS A 219 -10.18 8.01 36.27
N TYR A 220 -9.81 7.68 37.50
CA TYR A 220 -10.72 7.16 38.52
C TYR A 220 -10.82 8.14 39.69
N ILE A 221 -12.02 8.25 40.27
CA ILE A 221 -12.31 9.07 41.45
C ILE A 221 -13.06 8.19 42.43
N TYR A 222 -12.59 8.12 43.66
CA TYR A 222 -13.17 7.29 44.72
C TYR A 222 -13.51 8.16 45.92
N THR A 223 -14.65 7.89 46.53
CA THR A 223 -14.99 8.38 47.87
C THR A 223 -14.90 7.19 48.83
N VAL A 224 -13.94 7.24 49.74
CA VAL A 224 -13.66 6.18 50.71
C VAL A 224 -14.03 6.69 52.10
N LYS A 225 -15.04 6.07 52.72
CA LYS A 225 -15.47 6.39 54.07
C LYS A 225 -14.75 5.50 55.08
N SER A 226 -14.17 6.09 56.13
CA SER A 226 -13.55 5.28 57.18
C SER A 226 -14.61 4.56 58.03
N THR A 227 -14.38 3.28 58.31
CA THR A 227 -15.17 2.47 59.24
C THR A 227 -14.23 1.82 60.27
N ALA A 228 -14.79 1.24 61.33
CA ALA A 228 -14.00 0.53 62.34
C ALA A 228 -13.18 -0.66 61.78
N GLU A 229 -13.56 -1.17 60.62
CA GLU A 229 -12.94 -2.34 59.98
C GLU A 229 -11.96 -1.95 58.86
N GLY A 230 -12.09 -0.74 58.30
CA GLY A 230 -11.27 -0.24 57.19
C GLY A 230 -12.02 0.77 56.32
N GLY A 231 -11.43 1.15 55.19
CA GLY A 231 -12.02 2.07 54.22
C GLY A 231 -13.09 1.38 53.36
N LEU A 232 -14.31 1.91 53.39
CA LEU A 232 -15.43 1.47 52.57
C LEU A 232 -15.62 2.41 51.38
N ILE A 233 -15.59 1.89 50.15
CA ILE A 233 -15.84 2.69 48.95
C ILE A 233 -17.35 2.94 48.83
N THR A 234 -17.76 4.20 49.02
CA THR A 234 -19.17 4.62 48.93
C THR A 234 -19.52 5.09 47.52
N LYS A 235 -18.57 5.72 46.82
CA LYS A 235 -18.72 6.15 45.43
C LYS A 235 -17.45 5.86 44.65
N ALA A 236 -17.61 5.45 43.39
CA ALA A 236 -16.51 5.32 42.45
C ALA A 236 -16.95 5.75 41.06
N PHE A 237 -16.22 6.72 40.49
CA PHE A 237 -16.42 7.22 39.15
C PHE A 237 -15.19 6.93 38.30
N ALA A 238 -15.39 6.51 37.06
CA ALA A 238 -14.32 6.38 36.07
C ALA A 238 -14.66 7.18 34.81
N GLN A 239 -13.65 7.84 34.26
CA GLN A 239 -13.71 8.48 32.96
C GLN A 239 -12.48 8.09 32.15
N GLU A 240 -12.73 7.42 31.03
CA GLU A 240 -11.72 7.11 30.04
C GLU A 240 -12.05 7.80 28.72
N ARG A 241 -11.03 8.39 28.10
CA ARG A 241 -11.11 8.99 26.76
C ARG A 241 -10.01 8.40 25.91
N GLN A 242 -10.36 7.90 24.73
CA GLN A 242 -9.40 7.54 23.70
C GLN A 242 -9.64 8.38 22.46
N PHE A 243 -8.57 8.94 21.92
CA PHE A 243 -8.56 9.70 20.68
C PHE A 243 -7.85 8.88 19.62
N PHE A 244 -8.51 8.67 18.49
CA PHE A 244 -7.94 8.05 17.31
C PHE A 244 -7.78 9.11 16.21
N SER A 245 -6.54 9.28 15.76
CA SER A 245 -6.13 10.21 14.72
C SER A 245 -5.56 9.40 13.55
N PRO A 246 -6.37 9.03 12.53
CA PRO A 246 -5.87 8.27 11.38
C PRO A 246 -4.87 9.07 10.52
N PHE A 247 -4.84 10.38 10.69
CA PHE A 247 -3.80 11.29 10.20
C PHE A 247 -3.45 12.23 11.35
N ASN A 248 -2.20 12.65 11.49
CA ASN A 248 -1.75 13.51 12.60
C ASN A 248 -2.09 14.98 12.36
N VAL A 249 -3.34 15.24 12.02
CA VAL A 249 -3.82 16.58 11.75
C VAL A 249 -4.25 17.18 13.09
N LYS A 250 -3.62 18.28 13.51
CA LYS A 250 -3.95 18.98 14.75
C LYS A 250 -5.46 19.29 14.79
N GLY A 251 -6.22 18.56 15.61
CA GLY A 251 -7.67 18.69 15.83
C GLY A 251 -8.61 17.83 14.96
N GLY A 252 -8.06 17.01 14.05
CA GLY A 252 -8.83 15.99 13.33
C GLY A 252 -8.76 14.63 14.03
N ASN A 253 -9.69 14.33 14.95
CA ASN A 253 -9.76 13.03 15.62
C ASN A 253 -11.19 12.51 15.83
N SER A 254 -11.29 11.19 16.04
CA SER A 254 -12.47 10.50 16.56
C SER A 254 -12.23 10.14 18.02
N ARG A 255 -13.27 10.18 18.84
CA ARG A 255 -13.19 9.96 20.28
C ARG A 255 -14.07 8.78 20.71
N MET A 256 -13.53 7.96 21.60
CA MET A 256 -14.28 7.04 22.45
C MET A 256 -14.26 7.60 23.87
N LEU A 257 -15.43 7.68 24.51
CA LEU A 257 -15.62 8.08 25.90
C LEU A 257 -16.28 6.91 26.64
N ALA A 258 -15.64 6.42 27.69
CA ALA A 258 -16.22 5.44 28.61
C ALA A 258 -16.36 6.07 30.00
N LEU A 259 -17.58 6.02 30.54
CA LEU A 259 -17.96 6.54 31.85
C LEU A 259 -18.52 5.40 32.69
N ARG A 260 -18.09 5.33 33.95
CA ARG A 260 -18.57 4.36 34.94
C ARG A 260 -18.93 5.10 36.22
N ASP A 261 -20.12 4.86 36.74
CA ASP A 261 -20.59 5.41 38.00
C ASP A 261 -21.08 4.25 38.90
N ILE A 262 -20.53 4.17 40.10
CA ILE A 262 -20.88 3.19 41.12
C ILE A 262 -21.18 3.91 42.44
N GLU A 263 -22.33 3.63 43.03
CA GLU A 263 -22.77 4.20 44.30
C GLU A 263 -23.29 3.12 45.25
N LEU A 264 -22.82 3.15 46.50
CA LEU A 264 -23.27 2.24 47.55
C LEU A 264 -24.69 2.60 47.98
N LEU A 265 -25.60 1.65 47.89
CA LEU A 265 -27.00 1.82 48.31
C LEU A 265 -27.22 1.37 49.75
N LYS A 266 -26.68 0.20 50.12
CA LYS A 266 -26.96 -0.43 51.42
C LYS A 266 -25.84 -1.38 51.85
N VAL A 267 -25.62 -1.44 53.16
CA VAL A 267 -24.82 -2.49 53.82
C VAL A 267 -25.73 -3.23 54.79
N SER A 268 -25.67 -4.56 54.79
CA SER A 268 -26.47 -5.44 55.66
C SER A 268 -25.66 -6.64 56.14
N ASP A 269 -26.09 -7.30 57.20
CA ASP A 269 -25.48 -8.56 57.64
C ASP A 269 -25.80 -9.71 56.68
N THR A 270 -24.83 -10.58 56.43
CA THR A 270 -25.00 -11.76 55.58
C THR A 270 -25.81 -12.82 56.32
N THR A 271 -27.03 -13.09 55.86
CA THR A 271 -27.96 -14.04 56.50
C THR A 271 -27.93 -15.45 55.88
N ASP A 272 -27.52 -15.59 54.61
CA ASP A 272 -27.61 -16.84 53.85
C ASP A 272 -26.24 -17.30 53.29
N LYS A 273 -25.93 -18.59 53.40
CA LYS A 273 -24.83 -19.21 52.65
C LYS A 273 -25.27 -19.42 51.20
N ILE A 274 -24.59 -18.76 50.27
CA ILE A 274 -24.86 -18.94 48.84
C ILE A 274 -24.23 -20.26 48.39
N VAL A 275 -25.06 -21.13 47.81
CA VAL A 275 -24.55 -22.36 47.19
C VAL A 275 -23.94 -22.00 45.85
N THR A 276 -22.61 -21.91 45.81
CA THR A 276 -21.84 -21.81 44.58
C THR A 276 -21.63 -23.21 44.02
N GLY A 277 -21.99 -23.44 42.75
CA GLY A 277 -21.71 -24.71 42.06
C GLY A 277 -20.21 -24.89 41.81
N GLN A 278 -19.83 -25.89 41.01
CA GLN A 278 -18.43 -25.99 40.55
C GLN A 278 -18.09 -24.80 39.64
N VAL A 279 -17.24 -23.90 40.13
CA VAL A 279 -16.70 -22.75 39.39
C VAL A 279 -15.23 -22.97 39.04
N GLN A 280 -14.78 -22.38 37.94
CA GLN A 280 -13.40 -22.46 37.46
C GLN A 280 -12.78 -21.06 37.41
N SER A 281 -11.48 -20.97 37.68
CA SER A 281 -10.71 -19.73 37.53
C SER A 281 -10.71 -19.25 36.09
N ARG A 282 -10.95 -17.95 35.93
CA ARG A 282 -10.84 -17.20 34.69
C ARG A 282 -9.68 -16.19 34.76
N GLY A 283 -8.88 -16.24 35.82
CA GLY A 283 -7.75 -15.36 36.10
C GLY A 283 -8.14 -14.04 36.76
N ASN A 284 -7.16 -13.15 36.85
CA ASN A 284 -7.24 -11.85 37.54
C ASN A 284 -8.07 -10.77 36.81
N LEU A 285 -8.02 -9.54 37.34
CA LEU A 285 -8.71 -8.35 36.84
C LEU A 285 -8.27 -7.88 35.45
N MET A 286 -7.05 -8.23 35.02
CA MET A 286 -6.56 -7.85 33.70
C MET A 286 -7.45 -8.42 32.60
N TYR A 287 -7.84 -7.57 31.65
CA TYR A 287 -8.68 -7.97 30.52
C TYR A 287 -8.09 -9.19 29.80
N LYS A 288 -8.95 -10.12 29.39
CA LYS A 288 -8.56 -11.30 28.62
C LYS A 288 -9.13 -11.19 27.21
N THR A 289 -8.25 -10.91 26.26
CA THR A 289 -8.60 -10.84 24.83
C THR A 289 -8.64 -12.23 24.22
N ASP A 290 -9.70 -12.51 23.46
CA ASP A 290 -9.76 -13.72 22.63
C ASP A 290 -8.74 -13.62 21.50
N ARG A 291 -7.78 -14.55 21.46
CA ARG A 291 -6.67 -14.53 20.50
C ARG A 291 -7.12 -14.68 19.04
N ASP A 292 -8.16 -15.49 18.82
CA ASP A 292 -8.70 -15.76 17.49
C ASP A 292 -9.36 -14.53 16.86
N LEU A 293 -9.75 -13.53 17.67
CA LEU A 293 -10.49 -12.32 17.27
C LEU A 293 -11.58 -12.62 16.22
N LYS A 294 -12.39 -13.66 16.47
CA LYS A 294 -13.31 -14.22 15.45
C LYS A 294 -14.26 -13.18 14.84
N PRO A 295 -14.87 -12.25 15.60
CA PRO A 295 -15.81 -11.29 15.02
C PRO A 295 -15.11 -10.19 14.23
N ILE A 296 -15.46 -10.07 12.94
CA ILE A 296 -15.17 -8.90 12.10
C ILE A 296 -16.09 -7.74 12.56
N PRO A 297 -15.58 -6.56 12.92
CA PRO A 297 -16.36 -5.44 13.46
C PRO A 297 -17.29 -4.74 12.45
N LEU A 298 -17.34 -5.23 11.22
CA LEU A 298 -18.12 -4.69 10.11
C LEU A 298 -19.45 -5.42 9.91
N LEU A 299 -19.61 -6.58 10.55
CA LEU A 299 -20.75 -7.47 10.34
C LEU A 299 -21.04 -8.30 11.59
N MET A 300 -22.32 -8.60 11.80
CA MET A 300 -22.80 -9.39 12.91
C MET A 300 -23.77 -10.44 12.40
N ILE A 301 -23.23 -11.62 12.09
CA ILE A 301 -23.96 -12.72 11.45
C ILE A 301 -23.97 -13.96 12.34
N ASN A 302 -25.05 -14.74 12.24
CA ASN A 302 -25.18 -16.01 12.95
C ASN A 302 -24.30 -17.08 12.29
N LEU A 303 -23.35 -17.62 13.05
CA LEU A 303 -22.36 -18.62 12.62
C LEU A 303 -22.82 -20.08 12.77
N ASN A 304 -24.02 -20.33 13.28
CA ASN A 304 -24.59 -21.67 13.38
C ASN A 304 -24.86 -22.26 11.99
N ASP A 305 -24.62 -23.56 11.85
CA ASP A 305 -24.77 -24.32 10.61
C ASP A 305 -24.15 -23.59 9.39
N PRO A 306 -22.81 -23.34 9.40
CA PRO A 306 -22.18 -22.47 8.42
C PRO A 306 -22.12 -23.09 7.01
N VAL A 307 -22.12 -24.43 6.88
CA VAL A 307 -21.88 -25.13 5.60
C VAL A 307 -22.90 -24.75 4.51
N PRO A 308 -24.24 -24.85 4.71
CA PRO A 308 -25.20 -24.48 3.67
C PRO A 308 -25.10 -23.00 3.27
N LYS A 309 -24.87 -22.12 4.26
CA LYS A 309 -24.72 -20.67 4.03
C LYS A 309 -23.49 -20.37 3.17
N ILE A 310 -22.37 -21.04 3.44
CA ILE A 310 -21.13 -20.91 2.66
C ILE A 310 -21.35 -21.38 1.22
N VAL A 311 -21.97 -22.55 1.02
CA VAL A 311 -22.23 -23.09 -0.32
C VAL A 311 -23.12 -22.16 -1.14
N ASP A 312 -24.20 -21.64 -0.55
CA ASP A 312 -25.09 -20.69 -1.23
C ASP A 312 -24.36 -19.38 -1.60
N LEU A 313 -23.59 -18.83 -0.66
CA LEU A 313 -22.86 -17.59 -0.85
C LEU A 313 -21.79 -17.70 -1.95
N ILE A 314 -21.04 -18.80 -1.98
CA ILE A 314 -20.03 -19.06 -3.03
C ILE A 314 -20.70 -19.16 -4.41
N LYS A 315 -21.80 -19.91 -4.52
CA LYS A 315 -22.53 -20.04 -5.79
C LYS A 315 -23.06 -18.69 -6.28
N ARG A 316 -23.60 -17.89 -5.36
CA ARG A 316 -24.12 -16.55 -5.68
C ARG A 316 -23.01 -15.60 -6.13
N LEU A 317 -21.89 -15.56 -5.40
CA LEU A 317 -20.74 -14.72 -5.73
C LEU A 317 -20.11 -15.11 -7.06
N ALA A 318 -19.94 -16.41 -7.31
CA ALA A 318 -19.44 -16.93 -8.58
C ALA A 318 -20.35 -16.54 -9.74
N GLN A 319 -21.67 -16.70 -9.59
CA GLN A 319 -22.63 -16.36 -10.64
C GLN A 319 -22.72 -14.85 -10.89
N ALA A 320 -22.68 -14.03 -9.83
CA ALA A 320 -22.77 -12.57 -9.94
C ALA A 320 -21.54 -11.98 -10.65
N ASN A 321 -20.37 -12.59 -10.48
CA ASN A 321 -19.10 -12.07 -10.98
C ASN A 321 -18.62 -12.74 -12.29
N ILE A 322 -19.49 -13.48 -12.99
CA ILE A 322 -19.08 -14.30 -14.15
C ILE A 322 -18.80 -13.50 -15.42
N TYR A 323 -19.55 -12.40 -15.65
CA TYR A 323 -19.44 -11.56 -16.84
C TYR A 323 -18.90 -10.15 -16.57
N HIS A 324 -19.12 -9.64 -15.37
CA HIS A 324 -18.66 -8.34 -14.92
C HIS A 324 -18.35 -8.41 -13.43
N VAL A 325 -17.63 -7.43 -12.90
CA VAL A 325 -17.54 -7.30 -11.45
C VAL A 325 -18.87 -6.78 -10.93
N ASP A 326 -19.51 -7.54 -10.04
CA ASP A 326 -20.67 -7.06 -9.31
C ASP A 326 -20.22 -6.36 -8.02
N SER A 327 -20.12 -5.04 -8.11
CA SER A 327 -19.74 -4.23 -6.95
C SER A 327 -20.79 -4.28 -5.84
N ALA A 328 -22.05 -4.65 -6.08
CA ALA A 328 -23.06 -4.73 -5.03
C ALA A 328 -22.80 -5.89 -4.07
N THR A 329 -22.29 -7.02 -4.57
CA THR A 329 -21.98 -8.22 -3.77
C THR A 329 -20.56 -8.27 -3.22
N SER A 330 -19.67 -7.33 -3.58
CA SER A 330 -18.30 -7.26 -3.04
C SER A 330 -18.20 -7.32 -1.51
N THR A 331 -19.15 -6.73 -0.79
CA THR A 331 -19.17 -6.76 0.69
C THR A 331 -19.49 -8.14 1.27
N ASP A 332 -20.13 -9.02 0.49
CA ASP A 332 -20.41 -10.40 0.89
C ASP A 332 -19.14 -11.26 0.99
N VAL A 333 -18.01 -10.82 0.44
CA VAL A 333 -16.70 -11.48 0.64
C VAL A 333 -16.35 -11.54 2.13
N LEU A 334 -16.59 -10.46 2.90
CA LEU A 334 -16.34 -10.46 4.34
C LEU A 334 -17.33 -11.35 5.10
N ASN A 335 -18.59 -11.44 4.63
CA ASN A 335 -19.58 -12.38 5.17
C ASN A 335 -19.11 -13.83 5.00
N LEU A 336 -18.58 -14.17 3.81
CA LEU A 336 -18.04 -15.49 3.51
C LEU A 336 -16.83 -15.82 4.38
N ILE A 337 -15.87 -14.89 4.52
CA ILE A 337 -14.71 -15.04 5.40
C ILE A 337 -15.14 -15.30 6.85
N GLN A 338 -16.10 -14.54 7.36
CA GLN A 338 -16.60 -14.71 8.73
C GLN A 338 -17.24 -16.09 8.94
N LEU A 339 -18.04 -16.58 7.98
CA LEU A 339 -18.63 -17.92 8.05
C LEU A 339 -17.55 -19.01 8.01
N LEU A 340 -16.54 -18.86 7.15
CA LEU A 340 -15.41 -19.79 7.06
C LEU A 340 -14.61 -19.84 8.38
N ARG A 341 -14.37 -18.68 9.02
CA ARG A 341 -13.73 -18.61 10.35
C ARG A 341 -14.52 -19.35 11.44
N GLY A 342 -15.84 -19.42 11.29
CA GLY A 342 -16.74 -20.20 12.15
C GLY A 342 -16.80 -21.70 11.85
N ALA A 343 -16.31 -22.16 10.69
CA ALA A 343 -16.41 -23.56 10.27
C ALA A 343 -15.36 -24.47 10.93
N THR A 344 -15.74 -25.69 11.33
CA THR A 344 -14.80 -26.70 11.84
C THR A 344 -13.94 -27.28 10.71
N LEU A 345 -12.86 -28.00 11.03
CA LEU A 345 -12.07 -28.69 10.01
C LEU A 345 -12.91 -29.69 9.19
N ASP A 346 -13.80 -30.44 9.84
CA ASP A 346 -14.72 -31.36 9.15
C ASP A 346 -15.65 -30.63 8.18
N ASN A 347 -16.12 -29.44 8.57
CA ASN A 347 -16.90 -28.58 7.68
C ASN A 347 -16.09 -28.16 6.44
N LEU A 348 -14.81 -27.82 6.59
CA LEU A 348 -13.95 -27.44 5.46
C LEU A 348 -13.75 -28.62 4.48
N GLU A 349 -13.53 -29.83 5.00
CA GLU A 349 -13.43 -31.05 4.19
C GLU A 349 -14.75 -31.41 3.50
N GLN A 350 -15.89 -31.19 4.16
CA GLN A 350 -17.21 -31.36 3.56
C GLN A 350 -17.44 -30.35 2.43
N LEU A 351 -17.07 -29.08 2.64
CA LEU A 351 -17.19 -28.02 1.63
C LEU A 351 -16.34 -28.33 0.39
N TRP A 352 -15.10 -28.81 0.59
CA TRP A 352 -14.24 -29.23 -0.50
C TRP A 352 -14.90 -30.28 -1.39
N LYS A 353 -15.45 -31.34 -0.78
CA LYS A 353 -16.16 -32.40 -1.53
C LYS A 353 -17.35 -31.88 -2.34
N GLN A 354 -18.04 -30.86 -1.86
CA GLN A 354 -19.21 -30.29 -2.56
C GLN A 354 -18.83 -29.29 -3.66
N LEU A 355 -17.75 -28.53 -3.48
CA LEU A 355 -17.41 -27.39 -4.34
C LEU A 355 -16.30 -27.70 -5.36
N ALA A 356 -15.42 -28.67 -5.08
CA ALA A 356 -14.25 -28.98 -5.91
C ALA A 356 -14.59 -29.47 -7.33
N GLY A 357 -15.81 -29.98 -7.56
CA GLY A 357 -16.25 -30.49 -8.87
C GLY A 357 -16.63 -29.40 -9.89
N ASN A 358 -16.67 -28.13 -9.50
CA ASN A 358 -16.92 -27.00 -10.39
C ASN A 358 -15.78 -25.98 -10.24
N ASP A 359 -15.09 -25.67 -11.34
CA ASP A 359 -13.87 -24.84 -11.32
C ASP A 359 -14.08 -23.45 -10.70
N GLU A 360 -15.25 -22.82 -10.91
CA GLU A 360 -15.57 -21.52 -10.32
C GLU A 360 -15.78 -21.63 -8.81
N HIS A 361 -16.62 -22.57 -8.36
CA HIS A 361 -16.89 -22.75 -6.94
C HIS A 361 -15.64 -23.18 -6.17
N ARG A 362 -14.84 -24.07 -6.79
CA ARG A 362 -13.54 -24.52 -6.28
C ARG A 362 -12.60 -23.34 -6.09
N ARG A 363 -12.48 -22.46 -7.09
CA ARG A 363 -11.62 -21.27 -7.04
C ARG A 363 -12.04 -20.30 -5.95
N TRP A 364 -13.33 -19.94 -5.89
CA TRP A 364 -13.87 -19.06 -4.84
C TRP A 364 -13.67 -19.63 -3.44
N PHE A 365 -13.81 -20.94 -3.26
CA PHE A 365 -13.53 -21.59 -1.98
C PHE A 365 -12.05 -21.53 -1.61
N LEU A 366 -11.15 -21.95 -2.50
CA LEU A 366 -9.70 -21.95 -2.23
C LEU A 366 -9.15 -20.54 -1.98
N ASP A 367 -9.64 -19.54 -2.72
CA ASP A 367 -9.21 -18.16 -2.61
C ASP A 367 -9.57 -17.52 -1.25
N LEU A 368 -10.62 -18.00 -0.56
CA LEU A 368 -11.13 -17.39 0.67
C LEU A 368 -11.01 -18.29 1.91
N VAL A 369 -10.88 -19.61 1.77
CA VAL A 369 -10.66 -20.53 2.91
C VAL A 369 -9.35 -20.23 3.63
N VAL A 370 -8.37 -19.66 2.91
CA VAL A 370 -7.07 -19.21 3.45
C VAL A 370 -7.18 -18.10 4.51
N GLU A 371 -8.35 -17.47 4.64
CA GLU A 371 -8.63 -16.47 5.68
C GLU A 371 -9.09 -17.09 7.02
N VAL A 372 -9.25 -18.42 7.06
CA VAL A 372 -9.20 -19.20 8.30
C VAL A 372 -7.74 -19.18 8.76
N SER A 373 -7.45 -18.50 9.86
CA SER A 373 -6.10 -18.04 10.19
C SER A 373 -5.51 -18.78 11.40
N ASP A 374 -5.84 -20.06 11.58
CA ASP A 374 -5.35 -20.92 12.66
C ASP A 374 -4.99 -22.32 12.15
N GLU A 375 -4.74 -23.27 13.05
CA GLU A 375 -4.35 -24.64 12.70
C GLU A 375 -5.25 -25.34 11.68
N ARG A 376 -6.54 -24.97 11.60
CA ARG A 376 -7.51 -25.61 10.70
C ARG A 376 -7.12 -25.44 9.23
N ILE A 377 -6.61 -24.27 8.82
CA ILE A 377 -6.20 -24.06 7.42
C ILE A 377 -4.97 -24.89 7.07
N LEU A 378 -4.03 -25.04 8.01
CA LEU A 378 -2.82 -25.83 7.79
C LEU A 378 -3.18 -27.29 7.59
N LYS A 379 -4.01 -27.85 8.47
CA LYS A 379 -4.50 -29.24 8.35
C LYS A 379 -5.31 -29.47 7.07
N PHE A 380 -6.13 -28.50 6.67
CA PHE A 380 -6.87 -28.56 5.41
C PHE A 380 -5.93 -28.59 4.19
N LEU A 381 -4.98 -27.65 4.11
CA LEU A 381 -4.02 -27.59 3.00
C LEU A 381 -3.08 -28.80 2.99
N GLU A 382 -2.65 -29.28 4.15
CA GLU A 382 -1.83 -30.48 4.30
C GLU A 382 -2.53 -31.71 3.67
N SER A 383 -3.83 -31.89 3.93
CA SER A 383 -4.64 -32.94 3.30
C SER A 383 -4.65 -32.83 1.78
N ARG A 384 -4.79 -31.61 1.22
CA ARG A 384 -4.76 -31.38 -0.23
C ARG A 384 -3.38 -31.66 -0.83
N PHE A 385 -2.31 -31.24 -0.16
CA PHE A 385 -0.93 -31.49 -0.58
C PHE A 385 -0.56 -32.98 -0.55
N LYS A 386 -1.01 -33.71 0.48
CA LYS A 386 -0.80 -35.17 0.58
C LYS A 386 -1.61 -35.93 -0.47
N ALA A 387 -2.83 -35.49 -0.76
CA ALA A 387 -3.68 -36.10 -1.80
C ALA A 387 -3.22 -35.76 -3.23
N GLY A 388 -2.57 -34.62 -3.43
CA GLY A 388 -2.19 -34.13 -4.76
C GLY A 388 -3.40 -33.73 -5.62
N ASP A 389 -4.52 -33.34 -4.99
CA ASP A 389 -5.79 -33.02 -5.67
C ASP A 389 -5.97 -31.49 -5.89
N ILE A 390 -4.89 -30.73 -5.74
CA ILE A 390 -4.73 -29.35 -6.16
C ILE A 390 -3.53 -29.23 -7.10
N THR A 391 -3.58 -28.30 -8.05
CA THR A 391 -2.44 -28.02 -8.93
C THR A 391 -1.33 -27.28 -8.17
N ALA A 392 -0.09 -27.35 -8.67
CA ALA A 392 1.03 -26.63 -8.04
C ALA A 392 0.82 -25.10 -7.99
N ASN A 393 0.09 -24.54 -8.96
CA ASN A 393 -0.27 -23.12 -8.97
C ASN A 393 -1.33 -22.79 -7.91
N GLU A 394 -2.40 -23.58 -7.79
CA GLU A 394 -3.41 -23.43 -6.71
C GLU A 394 -2.73 -23.55 -5.34
N ALA A 395 -1.88 -24.56 -5.17
CA ALA A 395 -1.12 -24.82 -3.95
C ALA A 395 -0.23 -23.63 -3.55
N GLY A 396 0.54 -23.09 -4.50
CA GLY A 396 1.41 -21.95 -4.26
C GLY A 396 0.63 -20.69 -3.88
N GLN A 397 -0.46 -20.39 -4.60
CA GLN A 397 -1.30 -19.22 -4.29
C GLN A 397 -1.98 -19.33 -2.93
N ALA A 398 -2.57 -20.48 -2.60
CA ALA A 398 -3.25 -20.67 -1.33
C ALA A 398 -2.27 -20.64 -0.14
N LEU A 399 -1.11 -21.29 -0.27
CA LEU A 399 -0.13 -21.39 0.81
C LEU A 399 0.50 -20.04 1.16
N VAL A 400 0.85 -19.20 0.17
CA VAL A 400 1.43 -17.88 0.43
C VAL A 400 0.47 -17.00 1.24
N VAL A 401 -0.80 -16.97 0.84
CA VAL A 401 -1.81 -16.15 1.54
C VAL A 401 -2.08 -16.72 2.93
N ALA A 402 -2.28 -18.04 3.05
CA ALA A 402 -2.52 -18.70 4.33
C ALA A 402 -1.37 -18.40 5.32
N PHE A 403 -0.11 -18.60 4.93
CA PHE A 403 1.04 -18.36 5.83
C PHE A 403 1.21 -16.88 6.19
N ASN A 404 0.85 -15.96 5.28
CA ASN A 404 0.90 -14.52 5.55
C ASN A 404 -0.19 -14.05 6.54
N HIS A 405 -1.37 -14.68 6.55
CA HIS A 405 -2.50 -14.27 7.41
C HIS A 405 -2.67 -15.13 8.68
N LEU A 406 -2.02 -16.30 8.72
CA LEU A 406 -2.01 -17.21 9.86
C LEU A 406 -1.62 -16.50 11.16
N SER A 407 -2.31 -16.81 12.25
CA SER A 407 -1.89 -16.43 13.60
C SER A 407 -0.59 -17.14 13.95
N ALA A 408 0.47 -16.35 14.13
CA ALA A 408 1.82 -16.85 14.36
C ALA A 408 1.95 -17.36 15.80
N GLU A 409 1.58 -18.62 16.02
CA GLU A 409 1.63 -19.32 17.31
C GLU A 409 2.55 -20.55 17.22
N PRO A 410 3.06 -21.09 18.35
CA PRO A 410 3.96 -22.24 18.33
C PRO A 410 3.40 -23.46 17.58
N VAL A 411 2.10 -23.77 17.75
CA VAL A 411 1.46 -24.91 17.08
C VAL A 411 1.34 -24.66 15.57
N SER A 412 0.97 -23.44 15.18
CA SER A 412 0.91 -23.01 13.78
C SER A 412 2.27 -23.14 13.08
N VAL A 413 3.36 -22.75 13.75
CA VAL A 413 4.72 -22.86 13.21
C VAL A 413 5.13 -24.32 13.03
N ALA A 414 4.83 -25.19 13.99
CA ALA A 414 5.13 -26.62 13.91
C ALA A 414 4.39 -27.30 12.75
N LEU A 415 3.08 -27.03 12.59
CA LEU A 415 2.29 -27.56 11.47
C LEU A 415 2.78 -27.02 10.11
N ALA A 416 3.19 -25.75 10.05
CA ALA A 416 3.72 -25.16 8.83
C ALA A 416 5.07 -25.78 8.40
N GLU A 417 5.88 -26.24 9.36
CA GLU A 417 7.16 -26.92 9.10
C GLU A 417 6.98 -28.21 8.30
N GLU A 418 5.89 -28.94 8.52
CA GLU A 418 5.62 -30.21 7.83
C GLU A 418 5.62 -30.08 6.30
N PHE A 419 5.18 -28.92 5.77
CA PHE A 419 5.15 -28.64 4.33
C PHE A 419 6.53 -28.69 3.67
N LEU A 420 7.62 -28.50 4.43
CA LEU A 420 9.00 -28.62 3.94
C LEU A 420 9.38 -30.08 3.59
N THR A 421 8.62 -31.04 4.11
CA THR A 421 8.89 -32.48 3.96
C THR A 421 7.97 -33.18 2.97
N ILE A 422 6.80 -32.61 2.67
CA ILE A 422 5.81 -33.23 1.78
C ILE A 422 6.36 -33.36 0.34
N PRO A 423 6.31 -34.56 -0.28
CA PRO A 423 6.81 -34.76 -1.65
C PRO A 423 6.19 -33.85 -2.70
N PHE A 424 4.88 -33.58 -2.59
CA PHE A 424 4.17 -32.69 -3.51
C PHE A 424 4.71 -31.26 -3.51
N SER A 425 5.19 -30.75 -2.36
CA SER A 425 5.86 -29.43 -2.28
C SER A 425 7.07 -29.33 -3.20
N LYS A 426 7.75 -30.47 -3.46
CA LYS A 426 8.93 -30.58 -4.32
C LYS A 426 8.61 -31.01 -5.75
N SER A 427 7.32 -31.18 -6.08
CA SER A 427 6.89 -31.60 -7.43
C SER A 427 7.18 -30.55 -8.51
N HIS A 428 7.21 -29.28 -8.13
CA HIS A 428 7.45 -28.15 -9.03
C HIS A 428 8.43 -27.15 -8.37
N PRO A 429 9.46 -26.66 -9.10
CA PRO A 429 10.45 -25.75 -8.52
C PRO A 429 9.85 -24.46 -7.94
N LEU A 430 8.85 -23.88 -8.61
CA LEU A 430 8.21 -22.65 -8.13
C LEU A 430 7.43 -22.88 -6.83
N LEU A 431 6.71 -24.01 -6.73
CA LEU A 431 6.00 -24.38 -5.51
C LEU A 431 6.98 -24.60 -4.35
N TRP A 432 8.09 -25.31 -4.59
CA TRP A 432 9.11 -25.53 -3.58
C TRP A 432 9.71 -24.22 -3.06
N ASN A 433 10.09 -23.32 -3.97
CA ASN A 433 10.60 -22.00 -3.61
C ASN A 433 9.59 -21.25 -2.74
N THR A 434 8.32 -21.24 -3.16
CA THR A 434 7.23 -20.58 -2.43
C THR A 434 7.04 -21.15 -1.03
N VAL A 435 7.04 -22.47 -0.86
CA VAL A 435 6.89 -23.12 0.46
C VAL A 435 8.00 -22.70 1.42
N VAL A 436 9.25 -22.76 0.96
CA VAL A 436 10.43 -22.44 1.78
C VAL A 436 10.48 -20.95 2.15
N LEU A 437 10.17 -20.06 1.20
CA LEU A 437 10.11 -18.62 1.44
C LEU A 437 8.97 -18.22 2.38
N ALA A 438 7.77 -18.80 2.20
CA ALA A 438 6.61 -18.55 3.05
C ALA A 438 6.86 -19.00 4.49
N TYR A 439 7.52 -20.14 4.70
CA TYR A 439 7.92 -20.59 6.04
C TYR A 439 8.84 -19.57 6.71
N GLY A 440 9.86 -19.06 6.00
CA GLY A 440 10.71 -17.96 6.51
C GLY A 440 9.91 -16.73 6.93
N SER A 441 8.94 -16.30 6.12
CA SER A 441 8.07 -15.15 6.44
C SER A 441 7.20 -15.39 7.68
N LEU A 442 6.70 -16.61 7.87
CA LEU A 442 5.94 -16.99 9.08
C LEU A 442 6.82 -16.92 10.33
N LEU A 443 8.07 -17.42 10.26
CA LEU A 443 9.02 -17.35 11.36
C LEU A 443 9.30 -15.90 11.77
N HIS A 444 9.47 -15.01 10.80
CA HIS A 444 9.65 -13.58 11.07
C HIS A 444 8.52 -13.01 11.92
N ARG A 445 7.27 -13.24 11.49
CA ARG A 445 6.07 -12.76 12.18
C ARG A 445 5.96 -13.34 13.59
N TYR A 446 6.25 -14.63 13.75
CA TYR A 446 6.28 -15.29 15.06
C TYR A 446 7.32 -14.66 15.99
N CYS A 447 8.53 -14.44 15.49
CA CYS A 447 9.61 -13.85 16.26
C CYS A 447 9.47 -12.34 16.51
N VAL A 448 8.54 -11.63 15.86
CA VAL A 448 8.24 -10.21 16.18
C VAL A 448 7.46 -10.11 17.50
N TYR A 449 6.58 -11.08 17.76
CA TYR A 449 5.74 -11.10 18.97
C TYR A 449 6.28 -12.00 20.09
N THR A 450 7.35 -12.76 19.83
CA THR A 450 7.98 -13.68 20.78
C THR A 450 9.45 -13.31 20.97
N ASP A 451 9.82 -12.85 22.16
CA ASP A 451 11.20 -12.49 22.53
C ASP A 451 11.57 -13.05 23.92
N PRO A 452 12.63 -13.87 24.05
CA PRO A 452 13.52 -14.37 22.99
C PRO A 452 12.84 -15.38 22.06
N CYS A 453 13.10 -15.28 20.74
CA CYS A 453 12.58 -16.25 19.77
C CYS A 453 13.34 -17.60 19.89
N PRO A 454 12.65 -18.76 19.92
CA PRO A 454 13.31 -20.06 20.03
C PRO A 454 14.13 -20.45 18.79
N VAL A 455 15.37 -20.93 18.98
CA VAL A 455 16.24 -21.35 17.86
C VAL A 455 15.67 -22.56 17.10
N THR A 456 14.89 -23.40 17.77
CA THR A 456 14.31 -24.62 17.18
C THR A 456 13.47 -24.34 15.94
N VAL A 457 12.78 -23.19 15.88
CA VAL A 457 11.90 -22.87 14.74
C VAL A 457 12.66 -22.50 13.48
N VAL A 458 13.90 -22.00 13.58
CA VAL A 458 14.71 -21.64 12.39
C VAL A 458 15.64 -22.78 11.96
N GLN A 459 15.80 -23.82 12.79
CA GLN A 459 16.71 -24.93 12.54
C GLN A 459 16.54 -25.59 11.16
N PRO A 460 15.31 -25.83 10.63
CA PRO A 460 15.14 -26.42 9.30
C PRO A 460 15.77 -25.60 8.18
N LEU A 461 15.73 -24.26 8.28
CA LEU A 461 16.34 -23.37 7.29
C LEU A 461 17.87 -23.32 7.43
N LEU A 462 18.39 -23.42 8.66
CA LEU A 462 19.83 -23.52 8.91
C LEU A 462 20.41 -24.82 8.33
N ASP A 463 19.70 -25.93 8.52
CA ASP A 463 20.07 -27.24 7.99
C ASP A 463 20.01 -27.26 6.45
N MET A 464 19.01 -26.61 5.86
CA MET A 464 18.92 -26.45 4.41
C MET A 464 20.11 -25.68 3.84
N ALA A 465 20.52 -24.58 4.49
CA ALA A 465 21.69 -23.82 4.07
C ALA A 465 22.98 -24.66 4.17
N ALA A 466 23.16 -25.38 5.29
CA ALA A 466 24.30 -26.28 5.46
C ALA A 466 24.31 -27.43 4.43
N GLY A 467 23.13 -27.97 4.11
CA GLY A 467 22.94 -29.00 3.08
C GLY A 467 23.22 -28.50 1.67
N GLY A 468 22.84 -27.26 1.34
CA GLY A 468 23.18 -26.62 0.07
C GLY A 468 24.70 -26.48 -0.09
N LEU A 469 25.38 -26.08 0.98
CA LEU A 469 26.84 -25.96 1.02
C LEU A 469 27.54 -27.31 0.83
N SER A 470 27.10 -28.36 1.53
CA SER A 470 27.71 -29.69 1.43
C SER A 470 27.50 -30.36 0.07
N LYS A 471 26.35 -30.12 -0.56
CA LYS A 471 26.04 -30.61 -1.92
C LYS A 471 26.68 -29.78 -3.04
N ASN A 472 27.27 -28.63 -2.71
CA ASN A 472 27.72 -27.62 -3.68
C ASN A 472 26.61 -27.22 -4.68
N SER A 473 25.37 -27.09 -4.20
CA SER A 473 24.20 -26.74 -5.01
C SER A 473 23.88 -25.24 -4.89
N GLU A 474 24.22 -24.45 -5.91
CA GLU A 474 23.98 -23.00 -5.92
C GLU A 474 22.50 -22.65 -5.68
N VAL A 475 21.59 -23.40 -6.31
CA VAL A 475 20.13 -23.20 -6.22
C VAL A 475 19.65 -23.40 -4.78
N ASP A 476 20.10 -24.47 -4.12
CA ASP A 476 19.71 -24.78 -2.74
C ASP A 476 20.29 -23.76 -1.76
N MET A 477 21.54 -23.33 -1.97
CA MET A 477 22.16 -22.27 -1.17
C MET A 477 21.37 -20.96 -1.28
N VAL A 478 21.07 -20.51 -2.51
CA VAL A 478 20.35 -19.25 -2.75
C VAL A 478 18.95 -19.29 -2.13
N LEU A 479 18.20 -20.38 -2.31
CA LEU A 479 16.86 -20.51 -1.72
C LEU A 479 16.90 -20.47 -0.18
N ALA A 480 17.82 -21.22 0.44
CA ALA A 480 17.96 -21.25 1.88
C ALA A 480 18.36 -19.87 2.44
N LEU A 481 19.30 -19.18 1.79
CA LEU A 481 19.73 -17.83 2.18
C LEU A 481 18.58 -16.82 2.08
N LYS A 482 17.76 -16.89 1.02
CA LYS A 482 16.57 -16.04 0.87
C LYS A 482 15.54 -16.29 1.97
N ALA A 483 15.27 -17.55 2.30
CA ALA A 483 14.35 -17.89 3.38
C ALA A 483 14.88 -17.51 4.78
N LEU A 484 16.18 -17.65 5.02
CA LEU A 484 16.84 -17.12 6.22
C LEU A 484 16.74 -15.59 6.29
N GLY A 485 16.84 -14.93 5.13
CA GLY A 485 16.62 -13.49 4.98
C GLY A 485 15.21 -13.05 5.34
N ASN A 486 14.19 -13.82 4.93
CA ASN A 486 12.80 -13.62 5.37
C ASN A 486 12.66 -13.80 6.88
N ALA A 487 13.15 -14.91 7.42
CA ALA A 487 13.05 -15.26 8.84
C ALA A 487 13.71 -14.24 9.77
N ALA A 488 14.85 -13.69 9.36
CA ALA A 488 15.60 -12.67 10.10
C ALA A 488 15.86 -13.06 11.57
N HIS A 489 16.14 -14.34 11.82
CA HIS A 489 16.43 -14.85 13.16
C HIS A 489 17.90 -14.58 13.53
N PRO A 490 18.22 -14.01 14.70
CA PRO A 490 19.61 -13.68 15.07
C PRO A 490 20.58 -14.89 15.03
N SER A 491 20.12 -16.08 15.40
CA SER A 491 20.92 -17.32 15.31
C SER A 491 21.38 -17.67 13.89
N SER A 492 20.74 -17.12 12.85
CA SER A 492 21.14 -17.32 11.45
C SER A 492 22.48 -16.68 11.12
N ILE A 493 22.91 -15.64 11.85
CA ILE A 493 24.13 -14.88 11.56
C ILE A 493 25.34 -15.80 11.39
N LYS A 494 25.57 -16.74 12.32
CA LYS A 494 26.71 -17.68 12.25
C LYS A 494 26.69 -18.55 10.99
N THR A 495 25.50 -18.91 10.51
CA THR A 495 25.34 -19.69 9.28
C THR A 495 25.55 -18.81 8.05
N LEU A 496 25.02 -17.59 8.04
CA LEU A 496 25.21 -16.63 6.93
C LEU A 496 26.69 -16.29 6.72
N LEU A 497 27.47 -16.14 7.80
CA LEU A 497 28.91 -15.90 7.73
C LEU A 497 29.69 -16.99 6.98
N LYS A 498 29.18 -18.23 6.91
CA LYS A 498 29.82 -19.31 6.14
C LYS A 498 29.81 -19.07 4.63
N PHE A 499 28.94 -18.18 4.15
CA PHE A 499 28.79 -17.85 2.74
C PHE A 499 29.45 -16.51 2.37
N LEU A 500 30.07 -15.82 3.32
CA LEU A 500 30.66 -14.51 3.12
C LEU A 500 32.19 -14.59 3.04
N PRO A 501 32.81 -13.97 2.02
CA PRO A 501 34.26 -13.90 1.92
C PRO A 501 34.85 -13.10 3.10
N GLY A 502 36.06 -13.45 3.54
CA GLY A 502 36.70 -12.87 4.73
C GLY A 502 36.26 -13.47 6.08
N TYR A 503 35.13 -14.18 6.13
CA TYR A 503 34.61 -14.79 7.37
C TYR A 503 34.76 -16.30 7.45
N SER A 504 34.78 -16.99 6.31
CA SER A 504 34.91 -18.44 6.26
C SER A 504 35.85 -18.90 5.15
N ALA A 505 36.70 -19.86 5.48
CA ALA A 505 37.64 -20.44 4.52
C ALA A 505 36.86 -21.13 3.38
N GLY A 506 37.16 -20.75 2.13
CA GLY A 506 36.49 -21.29 0.94
C GLY A 506 35.26 -20.50 0.48
N ALA A 507 34.73 -19.57 1.29
CA ALA A 507 33.61 -18.72 0.86
C ALA A 507 33.97 -17.83 -0.35
N GLU A 508 35.25 -17.48 -0.50
CA GLU A 508 35.79 -16.76 -1.68
C GLU A 508 35.60 -17.52 -3.00
N LYS A 509 35.49 -18.85 -2.95
CA LYS A 509 35.27 -19.70 -4.12
C LYS A 509 33.79 -19.87 -4.48
N LEU A 510 32.88 -19.40 -3.63
CA LEU A 510 31.45 -19.46 -3.90
C LEU A 510 31.08 -18.44 -5.00
N PRO A 511 30.07 -18.73 -5.84
CA PRO A 511 29.60 -17.77 -6.83
C PRO A 511 29.18 -16.44 -6.21
N THR A 512 29.46 -15.32 -6.88
CA THR A 512 29.08 -13.96 -6.45
C THR A 512 27.60 -13.87 -6.10
N ARG A 513 26.74 -14.57 -6.85
CA ARG A 513 25.30 -14.67 -6.60
C ARG A 513 24.95 -15.27 -5.23
N VAL A 514 25.67 -16.29 -4.78
CA VAL A 514 25.49 -16.91 -3.45
C VAL A 514 25.92 -15.92 -2.38
N GLN A 515 27.09 -15.30 -2.55
CA GLN A 515 27.60 -14.28 -1.64
C GLN A 515 26.64 -13.09 -1.54
N GLY A 516 26.12 -12.59 -2.66
CA GLY A 516 25.14 -11.50 -2.72
C GLY A 516 23.81 -11.87 -2.04
N SER A 517 23.35 -13.12 -2.21
CA SER A 517 22.18 -13.63 -1.48
C SER A 517 22.42 -13.69 0.03
N ALA A 518 23.62 -14.05 0.47
CA ALA A 518 24.00 -14.05 1.88
C ALA A 518 24.06 -12.62 2.46
N VAL A 519 24.59 -11.65 1.72
CA VAL A 519 24.56 -10.23 2.13
C VAL A 519 23.12 -9.72 2.24
N GLN A 520 22.28 -9.99 1.24
CA GLN A 520 20.86 -9.58 1.24
C GLN A 520 20.05 -10.20 2.39
N ALA A 521 20.44 -11.37 2.88
CA ALA A 521 19.80 -12.01 4.03
C ALA A 521 19.93 -11.20 5.34
N PHE A 522 20.88 -10.27 5.42
CA PHE A 522 21.02 -9.37 6.57
C PHE A 522 20.05 -8.19 6.56
N ARG A 523 19.27 -7.97 5.49
CA ARG A 523 18.45 -6.75 5.34
C ARG A 523 17.41 -6.55 6.45
N LEU A 524 16.72 -7.63 6.86
CA LEU A 524 15.76 -7.57 7.98
C LEU A 524 16.46 -7.73 9.34
N LEU A 525 17.60 -8.41 9.39
CA LEU A 525 18.45 -8.48 10.59
C LEU A 525 19.02 -7.12 10.96
N ALA A 526 19.28 -6.24 9.97
CA ALA A 526 19.77 -4.88 10.18
C ALA A 526 18.88 -4.05 11.11
N THR A 527 17.58 -4.36 11.18
CA THR A 527 16.64 -3.70 12.10
C THR A 527 16.58 -4.41 13.47
N ARG A 528 16.81 -5.72 13.52
CA ARG A 528 16.67 -6.54 14.73
C ARG A 528 17.94 -6.60 15.58
N ASP A 529 19.10 -6.62 14.93
CA ASP A 529 20.43 -6.68 15.54
C ASP A 529 21.40 -5.74 14.78
N PRO A 530 21.15 -4.42 14.81
CA PRO A 530 21.88 -3.45 13.99
C PRO A 530 23.39 -3.47 14.26
N HIS A 531 23.81 -3.66 15.51
CA HIS A 531 25.22 -3.60 15.89
C HIS A 531 26.05 -4.73 15.29
N ASN A 532 25.62 -5.99 15.46
CA ASN A 532 26.36 -7.12 14.87
C ASN A 532 26.34 -7.07 13.34
N VAL A 533 25.23 -6.62 12.75
CA VAL A 533 25.13 -6.47 11.29
C VAL A 533 26.07 -5.40 10.76
N GLN A 534 26.17 -4.23 11.42
CA GLN A 534 27.06 -3.13 11.03
C GLN A 534 28.51 -3.59 10.89
N ASP A 535 29.04 -4.29 11.90
CA ASP A 535 30.41 -4.77 11.89
C ASP A 535 30.67 -5.71 10.71
N ILE A 536 29.70 -6.60 10.43
CA ILE A 536 29.81 -7.58 9.36
C ILE A 536 29.87 -6.90 7.98
N VAL A 537 28.89 -6.04 7.70
CA VAL A 537 28.74 -5.44 6.36
C VAL A 537 29.73 -4.31 6.12
N LEU A 538 30.18 -3.61 7.16
CA LEU A 538 31.25 -2.61 7.04
C LEU A 538 32.55 -3.27 6.56
N SER A 539 32.93 -4.41 7.14
CA SER A 539 34.11 -5.16 6.71
C SER A 539 34.03 -5.54 5.23
N LEU A 540 32.88 -6.02 4.77
CA LEU A 540 32.65 -6.34 3.36
C LEU A 540 32.74 -5.10 2.46
N PHE A 541 32.18 -3.96 2.90
CA PHE A 541 32.21 -2.72 2.13
C PHE A 541 33.64 -2.17 1.95
N VAL A 542 34.45 -2.19 3.02
CA VAL A 542 35.81 -1.63 3.03
C VAL A 542 36.82 -2.52 2.29
N GLN A 543 36.57 -3.83 2.22
CA GLN A 543 37.48 -4.78 1.57
C GLN A 543 37.49 -4.62 0.04
N ARG A 544 38.44 -3.85 -0.49
CA ARG A 544 38.58 -3.54 -1.93
C ARG A 544 38.84 -4.76 -2.83
N SER A 545 39.27 -5.89 -2.27
CA SER A 545 39.47 -7.13 -3.03
C SER A 545 38.17 -7.86 -3.39
N LEU A 546 37.04 -7.47 -2.77
CA LEU A 546 35.74 -8.09 -3.04
C LEU A 546 35.10 -7.53 -4.32
N PRO A 547 34.25 -8.31 -5.00
CA PRO A 547 33.51 -7.82 -6.16
C PRO A 547 32.68 -6.57 -5.82
N ALA A 548 32.66 -5.58 -6.72
CA ALA A 548 31.92 -4.32 -6.54
C ALA A 548 30.46 -4.54 -6.12
N GLU A 549 29.81 -5.56 -6.70
CA GLU A 549 28.43 -5.95 -6.40
C GLU A 549 28.22 -6.26 -4.91
N ILE A 550 29.12 -7.06 -4.31
CA ILE A 550 29.05 -7.43 -2.89
C ILE A 550 29.24 -6.20 -2.01
N ARG A 551 30.20 -5.34 -2.35
CA ARG A 551 30.48 -4.09 -1.62
C ARG A 551 29.31 -3.11 -1.68
N MET A 552 28.68 -2.96 -2.84
CA MET A 552 27.48 -2.13 -3.02
C MET A 552 26.29 -2.68 -2.23
N MET A 553 26.02 -3.99 -2.27
CA MET A 553 24.96 -4.60 -1.45
C MET A 553 25.25 -4.46 0.05
N ALA A 554 26.51 -4.62 0.46
CA ALA A 554 26.91 -4.43 1.86
C ALA A 554 26.66 -2.98 2.30
N CYS A 555 26.96 -1.99 1.45
CA CYS A 555 26.61 -0.60 1.70
C CYS A 555 25.09 -0.39 1.84
N MET A 556 24.27 -1.03 0.99
CA MET A 556 22.81 -0.94 1.11
C MET A 556 22.34 -1.43 2.47
N VAL A 557 22.80 -2.61 2.90
CA VAL A 557 22.44 -3.18 4.20
C VAL A 557 22.99 -2.32 5.34
N LEU A 558 24.21 -1.79 5.22
CA LEU A 558 24.79 -0.89 6.22
C LEU A 558 23.90 0.33 6.46
N LEU A 559 23.35 0.93 5.42
CA LEU A 559 22.48 2.11 5.56
C LEU A 559 21.10 1.77 6.15
N GLU A 560 20.60 0.54 5.97
CA GLU A 560 19.36 0.07 6.63
C GLU A 560 19.52 -0.07 8.15
N THR A 561 20.76 -0.22 8.66
CA THR A 561 21.03 -0.22 10.11
C THR A 561 20.90 1.17 10.75
N LYS A 562 20.61 2.22 9.96
CA LYS A 562 20.53 3.63 10.37
C LYS A 562 21.82 4.06 11.11
N PRO A 563 22.98 4.03 10.43
CA PRO A 563 24.29 4.22 11.06
C PRO A 563 24.49 5.64 11.63
N SER A 564 25.39 5.77 12.59
CA SER A 564 25.73 7.05 13.21
C SER A 564 26.51 7.97 12.26
N ILE A 565 26.59 9.26 12.58
CA ILE A 565 27.41 10.22 11.82
C ILE A 565 28.88 9.78 11.73
N ALA A 566 29.44 9.19 12.79
CA ALA A 566 30.82 8.69 12.79
C ALA A 566 31.00 7.59 11.76
N MET A 567 30.04 6.67 11.64
CA MET A 567 30.06 5.62 10.62
C MET A 567 29.91 6.20 9.21
N ILE A 568 29.04 7.20 9.02
CA ILE A 568 28.92 7.91 7.73
C ILE A 568 30.23 8.64 7.36
N SER A 569 30.93 9.22 8.33
CA SER A 569 32.26 9.79 8.12
C SER A 569 33.26 8.73 7.68
N VAL A 570 33.27 7.54 8.31
CA VAL A 570 34.12 6.42 7.87
C VAL A 570 33.80 6.03 6.42
N ILE A 571 32.53 5.88 6.06
CA ILE A 571 32.13 5.61 4.67
C ILE A 571 32.64 6.70 3.73
N SER A 572 32.56 7.97 4.16
CA SER A 572 33.02 9.11 3.35
C SER A 572 34.53 9.06 3.10
N GLU A 573 35.34 8.79 4.14
CA GLU A 573 36.79 8.64 4.00
C GLU A 573 37.15 7.45 3.09
N VAL A 574 36.47 6.32 3.24
CA VAL A 574 36.65 5.15 2.36
C VAL A 574 36.34 5.50 0.90
N LEU A 575 35.29 6.27 0.65
CA LEU A 575 34.92 6.72 -0.71
C LEU A 575 35.89 7.75 -1.29
N LEU A 576 36.51 8.58 -0.45
CA LEU A 576 37.54 9.52 -0.90
C LEU A 576 38.78 8.82 -1.42
N GLU A 577 39.02 7.57 -1.02
CA GLU A 577 40.13 6.76 -1.51
C GLU A 577 39.67 5.62 -2.45
N GLU A 578 38.38 5.56 -2.79
CA GLU A 578 37.84 4.49 -3.62
C GLU A 578 38.29 4.63 -5.08
N ASP A 579 38.82 3.52 -5.60
CA ASP A 579 39.30 3.41 -6.98
C ASP A 579 38.27 2.75 -7.90
N ASP A 580 37.39 1.89 -7.36
CA ASP A 580 36.30 1.31 -8.13
C ASP A 580 35.15 2.31 -8.31
N LEU A 581 35.07 2.89 -9.51
CA LEU A 581 34.05 3.88 -9.87
C LEU A 581 32.62 3.34 -9.77
N GLN A 582 32.40 2.01 -9.84
CA GLN A 582 31.08 1.42 -9.63
C GLN A 582 30.65 1.58 -8.17
N VAL A 583 31.54 1.20 -7.23
CA VAL A 583 31.29 1.34 -5.79
C VAL A 583 31.20 2.81 -5.40
N ALA A 584 32.10 3.65 -5.91
CA ALA A 584 32.13 5.08 -5.62
C ALA A 584 30.84 5.80 -6.10
N SER A 585 30.46 5.59 -7.37
CA SER A 585 29.26 6.19 -7.97
C SER A 585 27.99 5.74 -7.26
N PHE A 586 27.87 4.42 -7.00
CA PHE A 586 26.70 3.86 -6.34
C PHE A 586 26.55 4.44 -4.94
N THR A 587 27.59 4.32 -4.11
CA THR A 587 27.52 4.75 -2.71
C THR A 587 27.27 6.25 -2.61
N TYR A 588 27.97 7.06 -3.41
CA TYR A 588 27.73 8.50 -3.47
C TYR A 588 26.27 8.81 -3.82
N SER A 589 25.69 8.13 -4.81
CA SER A 589 24.30 8.36 -5.21
C SER A 589 23.27 7.92 -4.15
N VAL A 590 23.54 6.85 -3.39
CA VAL A 590 22.68 6.43 -2.28
C VAL A 590 22.75 7.46 -1.15
N LEU A 591 23.96 7.88 -0.74
CA LEU A 591 24.12 8.91 0.28
C LEU A 591 23.47 10.23 -0.14
N ARG A 592 23.59 10.62 -1.41
CA ARG A 592 22.92 11.81 -1.96
C ARG A 592 21.39 11.69 -1.92
N GLY A 593 20.84 10.53 -2.26
CA GLY A 593 19.41 10.27 -2.15
C GLY A 593 18.90 10.45 -0.73
N ILE A 594 19.61 9.88 0.25
CA ILE A 594 19.26 10.01 1.67
C ILE A 594 19.48 11.44 2.19
N ALA A 595 20.53 12.14 1.74
CA ALA A 595 20.80 13.53 2.13
C ALA A 595 19.65 14.49 1.77
N ASN A 596 18.91 14.17 0.70
CA ASN A 596 17.78 14.96 0.21
C ASN A 596 16.41 14.40 0.65
N SER A 597 16.40 13.32 1.45
CA SER A 597 15.18 12.63 1.86
C SER A 597 14.36 13.47 2.83
N ARG A 598 13.04 13.50 2.61
CA ARG A 598 12.05 14.22 3.43
C ARG A 598 11.26 13.29 4.36
N THR A 599 11.45 11.97 4.27
CA THR A 599 10.75 11.03 5.16
C THR A 599 11.30 11.09 6.60
N PRO A 600 10.43 10.96 7.62
CA PRO A 600 10.86 11.05 9.02
C PRO A 600 11.91 9.99 9.39
N ASP A 601 11.77 8.75 8.91
CA ASP A 601 12.68 7.65 9.22
C ASP A 601 14.14 7.90 8.78
N ASN A 602 14.36 8.81 7.83
CA ASN A 602 15.68 9.18 7.34
C ASN A 602 16.22 10.48 7.97
N GLN A 603 15.47 11.21 8.80
CA GLN A 603 15.83 12.55 9.28
C GLN A 603 17.24 12.65 9.90
N HIS A 604 17.63 11.70 10.75
CA HIS A 604 18.97 11.71 11.35
C HIS A 604 20.06 11.34 10.33
N LEU A 605 19.77 10.35 9.48
CA LEU A 605 20.70 9.87 8.48
C LEU A 605 20.91 10.90 7.36
N SER A 606 19.85 11.63 6.96
CA SER A 606 19.92 12.71 5.97
C SER A 606 20.84 13.83 6.42
N THR A 607 20.81 14.18 7.71
CA THR A 607 21.72 15.17 8.30
C THR A 607 23.18 14.73 8.18
N ALA A 608 23.48 13.48 8.55
CA ALA A 608 24.84 12.92 8.42
C ALA A 608 25.28 12.84 6.95
N CYS A 609 24.41 12.36 6.07
CA CYS A 609 24.67 12.27 4.64
C CYS A 609 24.84 13.65 3.98
N ASN A 610 24.13 14.68 4.42
CA ASN A 610 24.28 16.04 3.91
C ASN A 610 25.70 16.58 4.17
N ILE A 611 26.24 16.32 5.37
CA ILE A 611 27.64 16.64 5.70
C ILE A 611 28.59 15.85 4.80
N ALA A 612 28.38 14.54 4.62
CA ALA A 612 29.15 13.72 3.70
C ALA A 612 29.12 14.26 2.25
N MET A 613 27.97 14.78 1.79
CA MET A 613 27.85 15.36 0.45
C MET A 613 28.71 16.61 0.26
N LYS A 614 28.90 17.43 1.30
CA LYS A 614 29.80 18.60 1.23
C LYS A 614 31.26 18.19 1.00
N ILE A 615 31.66 17.00 1.46
CA ILE A 615 33.00 16.44 1.29
C ILE A 615 33.12 15.73 -0.07
N LEU A 616 32.19 14.83 -0.38
CA LEU A 616 32.29 13.91 -1.51
C LEU A 616 31.94 14.54 -2.86
N THR A 617 31.08 15.55 -2.90
CA THR A 617 30.54 16.10 -4.16
C THR A 617 31.64 16.65 -5.08
N ARG A 618 32.72 17.18 -4.51
CA ARG A 618 33.84 17.71 -5.31
C ARG A 618 34.53 16.63 -6.15
N ARG A 619 34.65 15.40 -5.63
CA ARG A 619 35.32 14.27 -6.31
C ARG A 619 34.32 13.37 -7.05
N LEU A 620 33.12 13.17 -6.54
CA LEU A 620 32.21 12.13 -7.04
C LEU A 620 30.91 12.68 -7.65
N GLY A 621 30.63 13.97 -7.48
CA GLY A 621 29.39 14.62 -7.92
C GLY A 621 29.16 14.61 -9.43
N HIS A 622 30.20 14.34 -10.20
CA HIS A 622 30.18 14.32 -11.65
C HIS A 622 29.93 12.95 -12.29
N LEU A 623 29.95 11.87 -11.51
CA LEU A 623 29.82 10.52 -12.05
C LEU A 623 28.44 10.30 -12.69
N SER A 624 28.43 9.89 -13.96
CA SER A 624 27.21 9.72 -14.78
C SER A 624 26.56 8.34 -14.62
N TYR A 625 25.45 8.09 -15.34
CA TYR A 625 24.74 6.80 -15.36
C TYR A 625 25.52 5.65 -16.05
N ARG A 626 26.72 5.95 -16.58
CA ARG A 626 27.63 4.92 -17.10
C ARG A 626 28.08 3.96 -15.99
N HIS A 627 28.17 4.45 -14.76
CA HIS A 627 28.44 3.67 -13.55
C HIS A 627 27.15 3.28 -12.81
N SER A 628 27.31 2.46 -11.78
CA SER A 628 26.25 2.04 -10.86
C SER A 628 25.65 3.25 -10.14
N LYS A 629 24.34 3.22 -9.92
CA LYS A 629 23.60 4.39 -9.44
C LYS A 629 22.31 4.01 -8.70
N ASN A 630 21.96 4.82 -7.70
CA ASN A 630 20.64 4.85 -7.07
C ASN A 630 19.90 6.13 -7.50
N VAL A 631 18.60 6.00 -7.73
CA VAL A 631 17.66 7.11 -7.82
C VAL A 631 16.66 7.00 -6.68
N HIS A 632 16.71 7.95 -5.76
CA HIS A 632 15.79 8.06 -4.64
C HIS A 632 14.76 9.15 -4.91
N LEU A 633 13.48 8.83 -4.75
CA LEU A 633 12.37 9.76 -4.87
C LEU A 633 11.47 9.60 -3.66
N ASP A 634 11.26 10.67 -2.90
CA ASP A 634 10.32 10.65 -1.79
C ASP A 634 9.48 11.93 -1.71
N TRP A 635 8.38 11.82 -0.96
CA TRP A 635 7.61 12.95 -0.48
C TRP A 635 6.95 12.54 0.84
N PHE A 636 6.78 13.52 1.73
CA PHE A 636 6.12 13.32 3.00
C PHE A 636 5.38 14.59 3.40
N HIS A 637 4.17 14.45 3.92
CA HIS A 637 3.36 15.55 4.40
C HIS A 637 3.23 15.48 5.91
N ASP A 638 3.77 16.48 6.61
CA ASP A 638 3.86 16.48 8.07
C ASP A 638 2.49 16.45 8.75
N ASP A 639 1.53 17.27 8.29
CA ASP A 639 0.20 17.30 8.91
C ASP A 639 -0.58 15.99 8.73
N PHE A 640 -0.33 15.23 7.66
CA PHE A 640 -1.00 13.94 7.48
C PHE A 640 -0.21 12.77 8.08
N LEU A 641 1.07 12.97 8.41
CA LEU A 641 2.06 11.90 8.62
C LEU A 641 1.94 10.78 7.59
N PHE A 642 1.83 11.19 6.33
CA PHE A 642 1.71 10.29 5.19
C PHE A 642 2.75 10.64 4.14
N GLY A 643 3.32 9.62 3.52
CA GLY A 643 4.25 9.81 2.42
C GLY A 643 4.65 8.51 1.76
N THR A 644 5.42 8.62 0.68
CA THR A 644 5.97 7.47 -0.03
C THR A 644 7.42 7.71 -0.37
N SER A 645 8.23 6.65 -0.36
CA SER A 645 9.60 6.69 -0.88
C SER A 645 9.81 5.54 -1.86
N THR A 646 10.58 5.82 -2.91
CA THR A 646 10.93 4.86 -3.97
C THR A 646 12.41 4.94 -4.27
N ASP A 647 13.08 3.80 -4.25
CA ASP A 647 14.47 3.65 -4.66
C ASP A 647 14.57 2.77 -5.91
N ALA A 648 15.30 3.24 -6.92
CA ALA A 648 15.66 2.49 -8.11
C ALA A 648 17.18 2.28 -8.15
N TYR A 649 17.63 1.05 -7.90
CA TYR A 649 19.04 0.68 -7.86
C TYR A 649 19.48 0.03 -9.17
N MET A 650 20.62 0.48 -9.69
CA MET A 650 21.30 -0.11 -10.85
C MET A 650 22.72 -0.48 -10.44
N LEU A 651 22.99 -1.79 -10.36
CA LEU A 651 24.29 -2.34 -10.01
C LEU A 651 24.97 -2.89 -11.27
N LYS A 652 26.17 -2.40 -11.52
CA LYS A 652 27.06 -2.83 -12.61
C LYS A 652 28.34 -3.38 -11.99
N ASN A 653 28.97 -4.28 -12.72
CA ASN A 653 30.26 -4.84 -12.37
C ASN A 653 31.20 -4.74 -13.58
N GLY A 654 32.38 -4.16 -13.40
CA GLY A 654 33.31 -3.82 -14.49
C GLY A 654 32.83 -2.67 -15.39
N SER A 655 33.29 -2.65 -16.65
CA SER A 655 32.98 -1.62 -17.65
C SER A 655 31.74 -1.92 -18.52
N SER A 656 31.02 -3.01 -18.25
CA SER A 656 29.88 -3.43 -19.08
C SER A 656 28.73 -2.40 -19.05
N PRO A 657 28.12 -2.07 -20.21
CA PRO A 657 26.98 -1.15 -20.26
C PRO A 657 25.70 -1.79 -19.70
N ILE A 658 25.66 -3.13 -19.60
CA ILE A 658 24.50 -3.89 -19.13
C ILE A 658 24.59 -4.07 -17.61
N PRO A 659 23.57 -3.62 -16.85
CA PRO A 659 23.55 -3.80 -15.42
C PRO A 659 23.47 -5.29 -15.05
N THR A 660 24.22 -5.66 -14.01
CA THR A 660 24.16 -7.02 -13.44
C THR A 660 22.88 -7.18 -12.64
N GLN A 661 22.43 -6.13 -11.96
CA GLN A 661 21.18 -6.14 -11.22
C GLN A 661 20.43 -4.80 -11.30
N LEU A 662 19.12 -4.89 -11.43
CA LEU A 662 18.17 -3.78 -11.33
C LEU A 662 17.19 -4.07 -10.19
N MET A 663 16.91 -3.08 -9.35
CA MET A 663 15.97 -3.21 -8.24
C MET A 663 15.09 -1.98 -8.15
N LEU A 664 13.79 -2.17 -7.95
CA LEU A 664 12.82 -1.12 -7.63
C LEU A 664 12.20 -1.44 -6.28
N LYS A 665 12.28 -0.50 -5.32
CA LYS A 665 11.78 -0.66 -3.95
C LYS A 665 10.86 0.50 -3.60
N GLY A 666 9.63 0.20 -3.19
CA GLY A 666 8.66 1.19 -2.72
C GLY A 666 8.30 1.03 -1.24
N LYS A 667 8.23 2.13 -0.50
CA LYS A 667 7.73 2.21 0.88
C LYS A 667 6.56 3.20 0.97
N ILE A 668 5.61 2.88 1.84
CA ILE A 668 4.49 3.74 2.24
C ILE A 668 4.65 4.05 3.72
N HIS A 669 4.66 5.33 4.08
CA HIS A 669 4.70 5.82 5.45
C HIS A 669 3.29 6.26 5.83
N VAL A 670 2.70 5.62 6.84
CA VAL A 670 1.32 5.88 7.26
C VAL A 670 1.10 5.43 8.69
N LEU A 671 0.35 6.20 9.50
CA LEU A 671 0.06 5.89 10.91
C LEU A 671 1.31 5.61 11.77
N GLY A 672 2.38 6.38 11.58
CA GLY A 672 3.63 6.15 12.31
C GLY A 672 4.24 4.77 12.04
N ARG A 673 3.97 4.16 10.89
CA ARG A 673 4.52 2.86 10.46
C ARG A 673 5.03 2.94 9.03
N ILE A 674 5.94 2.02 8.70
CA ILE A 674 6.54 1.89 7.36
C ILE A 674 6.11 0.57 6.75
N LEU A 675 5.36 0.62 5.66
CA LEU A 675 5.00 -0.55 4.88
C LEU A 675 5.91 -0.61 3.66
N GLN A 676 6.79 -1.60 3.58
CA GLN A 676 7.54 -1.87 2.35
C GLN A 676 6.63 -2.59 1.35
N PHE A 677 5.74 -1.84 0.70
CA PHE A 677 4.65 -2.37 -0.10
C PHE A 677 5.11 -3.36 -1.17
N LEU A 678 6.13 -2.99 -1.97
CA LEU A 678 6.56 -3.78 -3.10
C LEU A 678 8.04 -3.57 -3.42
N GLU A 679 8.77 -4.65 -3.67
CA GLU A 679 10.11 -4.63 -4.24
C GLU A 679 10.19 -5.62 -5.40
N PHE A 680 10.76 -5.20 -6.52
CA PHE A 680 11.08 -6.07 -7.64
C PHE A 680 12.56 -6.00 -7.94
N GLY A 681 13.19 -7.16 -8.17
CA GLY A 681 14.57 -7.20 -8.59
C GLY A 681 14.79 -8.19 -9.72
N VAL A 682 15.70 -7.81 -10.62
CA VAL A 682 16.09 -8.60 -11.79
C VAL A 682 17.61 -8.65 -11.84
N CYS A 683 18.17 -9.86 -11.87
CA CYS A 683 19.60 -10.11 -12.06
C CYS A 683 19.83 -10.68 -13.47
N ALA A 684 20.71 -10.05 -14.23
CA ALA A 684 20.97 -10.35 -15.64
C ALA A 684 22.43 -10.78 -15.89
N GLU A 685 23.09 -11.36 -14.89
CA GLU A 685 24.50 -11.79 -15.00
C GLU A 685 24.75 -12.76 -16.16
N GLY A 686 23.83 -13.69 -16.40
CA GLY A 686 23.92 -14.64 -17.52
C GLY A 686 23.80 -13.98 -18.89
N ILE A 687 22.89 -13.00 -19.05
CA ILE A 687 22.80 -12.19 -20.28
C ILE A 687 24.07 -11.36 -20.48
N LYS A 688 24.58 -10.74 -19.42
CA LYS A 688 25.86 -10.01 -19.47
C LYS A 688 26.99 -10.91 -19.95
N GLY A 689 27.15 -12.10 -19.35
CA GLY A 689 28.18 -13.06 -19.76
C GLY A 689 28.07 -13.47 -21.23
N LEU A 690 26.85 -13.77 -21.68
CA LEU A 690 26.56 -14.14 -23.08
C LEU A 690 26.94 -13.01 -24.06
N LEU A 691 26.63 -11.76 -23.71
CA LEU A 691 26.89 -10.62 -24.58
C LEU A 691 28.36 -10.21 -24.58
N THR A 692 29.06 -10.28 -23.43
CA THR A 692 30.50 -10.05 -23.37
C THR A 692 31.29 -11.09 -24.19
N GLU A 693 30.86 -12.35 -24.18
CA GLU A 693 31.49 -13.42 -25.00
C GLU A 693 31.30 -13.17 -26.50
N LYS A 694 30.08 -12.80 -26.93
CA LYS A 694 29.74 -12.66 -28.35
C LYS A 694 30.03 -11.26 -28.95
N LEU A 695 30.12 -10.21 -28.12
CA LEU A 695 30.36 -8.82 -28.53
C LEU A 695 31.40 -8.17 -27.59
N PRO A 696 32.68 -8.53 -27.68
CA PRO A 696 33.72 -7.94 -26.84
C PRO A 696 33.88 -6.42 -27.03
N GLN A 697 33.42 -5.85 -28.16
CA GLN A 697 33.43 -4.40 -28.39
C GLN A 697 32.47 -3.59 -27.48
N LEU A 698 31.51 -4.22 -26.80
CA LEU A 698 30.55 -3.54 -25.91
C LEU A 698 31.22 -2.83 -24.71
N GLU A 699 32.48 -3.18 -24.39
CA GLU A 699 33.22 -2.64 -23.24
C GLU A 699 33.80 -1.24 -23.46
N LYS A 700 33.82 -0.73 -24.70
CA LYS A 700 34.55 0.51 -25.04
C LYS A 700 33.66 1.73 -25.33
N ASP A 701 32.52 1.58 -26.02
CA ASP A 701 31.49 2.62 -26.19
C ASP A 701 30.20 1.98 -26.73
N PHE A 702 29.02 2.40 -26.24
CA PHE A 702 27.72 1.88 -26.68
C PHE A 702 27.18 2.72 -27.84
N ALA A 703 27.19 2.18 -29.06
CA ALA A 703 26.67 2.82 -30.27
C ALA A 703 25.30 2.25 -30.69
N VAL A 704 24.57 2.98 -31.55
CA VAL A 704 23.27 2.54 -32.08
C VAL A 704 23.37 1.20 -32.84
N ALA A 705 24.51 0.93 -33.48
CA ALA A 705 24.79 -0.33 -34.18
C ALA A 705 24.87 -1.54 -33.22
N ASP A 706 25.26 -1.33 -31.95
CA ASP A 706 25.34 -2.39 -30.95
C ASP A 706 23.95 -2.89 -30.53
N PHE A 707 22.93 -2.03 -30.60
CA PHE A 707 21.54 -2.42 -30.32
C PHE A 707 21.03 -3.47 -31.31
N ALA A 708 21.33 -3.29 -32.60
CA ALA A 708 20.98 -4.27 -33.63
C ALA A 708 21.74 -5.60 -33.45
N ALA A 709 23.00 -5.55 -33.01
CA ALA A 709 23.81 -6.73 -32.73
C ALA A 709 23.30 -7.50 -31.49
N ILE A 710 22.94 -6.79 -30.41
CA ILE A 710 22.33 -7.38 -29.20
C ILE A 710 21.00 -8.05 -29.55
N ILE A 711 20.12 -7.36 -30.29
CA ILE A 711 18.85 -7.95 -30.76
C ILE A 711 19.13 -9.22 -31.55
N LYS A 712 20.10 -9.22 -32.47
CA LYS A 712 20.44 -10.40 -33.27
C LYS A 712 20.87 -11.59 -32.41
N ILE A 713 21.65 -11.36 -31.34
CA ILE A 713 22.10 -12.41 -30.42
C ILE A 713 20.95 -12.95 -29.58
N LEU A 714 20.13 -12.05 -29.01
CA LEU A 714 18.96 -12.44 -28.22
C LEU A 714 17.89 -13.12 -29.09
N SER A 715 17.87 -12.83 -30.40
CA SER A 715 17.01 -13.48 -31.38
C SER A 715 17.46 -14.91 -31.73
N ASP A 716 18.72 -15.28 -31.47
CA ASP A 716 19.25 -16.64 -31.68
C ASP A 716 18.98 -17.54 -30.45
N TRP A 717 17.70 -17.64 -30.08
CA TRP A 717 17.25 -18.32 -28.87
C TRP A 717 17.56 -19.84 -28.85
N GLN A 718 17.82 -20.44 -30.02
CA GLN A 718 18.13 -21.87 -30.17
C GLN A 718 19.49 -22.24 -29.58
N ASN A 719 20.43 -21.29 -29.54
CA ASN A 719 21.82 -21.52 -29.10
C ASN A 719 22.13 -20.93 -27.72
N LEU A 720 21.10 -20.71 -26.89
CA LEU A 720 21.27 -20.20 -25.53
C LEU A 720 21.88 -21.26 -24.59
N PRO A 721 22.78 -20.86 -23.66
CA PRO A 721 23.31 -21.74 -22.62
C PRO A 721 22.20 -22.38 -21.78
N LYS A 722 22.29 -23.69 -21.53
CA LYS A 722 21.28 -24.45 -20.77
C LYS A 722 21.60 -24.56 -19.28
N ASP A 723 22.89 -24.64 -18.95
CA ASP A 723 23.34 -24.98 -17.58
C ASP A 723 23.33 -23.78 -16.61
N LYS A 724 23.28 -22.54 -17.13
CA LYS A 724 23.32 -21.31 -16.34
C LYS A 724 22.02 -20.51 -16.46
N PRO A 725 21.54 -19.88 -15.37
CA PRO A 725 20.44 -18.92 -15.44
C PRO A 725 20.87 -17.70 -16.26
N LEU A 726 20.03 -17.29 -17.22
CA LEU A 726 20.26 -16.10 -18.03
C LEU A 726 19.76 -14.85 -17.30
N LEU A 727 18.60 -15.00 -16.66
CA LEU A 727 17.94 -13.96 -15.87
C LEU A 727 17.41 -14.61 -14.60
N SER A 728 17.49 -13.91 -13.48
CA SER A 728 16.77 -14.25 -12.25
C SER A 728 15.86 -13.09 -11.88
N ALA A 729 14.63 -13.37 -11.48
CA ALA A 729 13.70 -12.36 -10.98
C ALA A 729 13.22 -12.73 -9.59
N TYR A 730 13.01 -11.72 -8.74
CA TYR A 730 12.36 -11.89 -7.46
C TYR A 730 11.39 -10.74 -7.18
N ALA A 731 10.40 -11.02 -6.34
CA ALA A 731 9.48 -10.01 -5.81
C ALA A 731 9.40 -10.14 -4.28
N ARG A 732 9.35 -8.99 -3.61
CA ARG A 732 9.09 -8.89 -2.18
C ARG A 732 7.83 -8.09 -1.93
N VAL A 733 6.99 -8.58 -1.03
CA VAL A 733 5.74 -7.94 -0.59
C VAL A 733 5.84 -7.74 0.91
N LEU A 734 5.57 -6.52 1.40
CA LEU A 734 5.73 -6.15 2.81
C LEU A 734 7.13 -6.49 3.36
N GLY A 735 8.16 -6.30 2.54
CA GLY A 735 9.54 -6.59 2.87
C GLY A 735 9.91 -8.08 2.93
N GLN A 736 8.99 -9.01 2.64
CA GLN A 736 9.25 -10.45 2.61
C GLN A 736 9.35 -10.94 1.16
N GLU A 737 10.35 -11.75 0.83
CA GLU A 737 10.50 -12.33 -0.50
C GLU A 737 9.45 -13.44 -0.71
N THR A 738 8.51 -13.24 -1.64
CA THR A 738 7.37 -14.16 -1.87
C THR A 738 7.49 -14.92 -3.19
N PHE A 739 8.33 -14.44 -4.09
CA PHE A 739 8.55 -15.04 -5.41
C PHE A 739 10.02 -14.95 -5.79
N TRP A 740 10.56 -16.04 -6.30
CA TRP A 740 11.86 -16.09 -6.97
C TRP A 740 11.85 -17.15 -8.07
N MET A 741 12.38 -16.78 -9.24
CA MET A 741 12.48 -17.66 -10.41
C MET A 741 13.75 -17.39 -11.23
N ASP A 742 14.34 -18.47 -11.73
CA ASP A 742 15.45 -18.44 -12.69
C ASP A 742 14.96 -18.78 -14.10
N PHE A 743 15.23 -17.90 -15.05
CA PHE A 743 14.98 -18.12 -16.47
C PHE A 743 16.24 -18.69 -17.12
N ARG A 744 16.22 -20.00 -17.36
CA ARG A 744 17.29 -20.74 -18.05
C ARG A 744 17.02 -20.83 -19.54
N GLY A 745 18.06 -21.10 -20.34
CA GLY A 745 17.95 -21.29 -21.78
C GLY A 745 16.90 -22.34 -22.17
N GLU A 746 16.72 -23.40 -21.38
CA GLU A 746 15.71 -24.44 -21.62
C GLU A 746 14.27 -23.93 -21.52
N ILE A 747 13.96 -23.11 -20.51
CA ILE A 747 12.63 -22.52 -20.33
C ILE A 747 12.34 -21.57 -21.50
N ILE A 748 13.30 -20.72 -21.85
CA ILE A 748 13.18 -19.79 -22.98
C ILE A 748 13.01 -20.56 -24.29
N GLN A 749 13.82 -21.59 -24.53
CA GLN A 749 13.70 -22.46 -25.71
C GLN A 749 12.36 -23.17 -25.75
N SER A 750 11.85 -23.67 -24.62
CA SER A 750 10.54 -24.31 -24.57
C SER A 750 9.44 -23.33 -24.97
N ILE A 751 9.43 -22.13 -24.38
CA ILE A 751 8.46 -21.07 -24.71
C ILE A 751 8.58 -20.69 -26.18
N MET A 752 9.80 -20.41 -26.66
CA MET A 752 10.06 -19.97 -28.03
C MET A 752 9.75 -21.07 -29.06
N LYS A 753 10.04 -22.35 -28.77
CA LYS A 753 9.63 -23.48 -29.60
C LYS A 753 8.11 -23.56 -29.70
N SER A 754 7.39 -23.39 -28.59
CA SER A 754 5.93 -23.45 -28.59
C SER A 754 5.27 -22.36 -29.44
N VAL A 755 5.88 -21.18 -29.57
CA VAL A 755 5.38 -20.07 -30.41
C VAL A 755 6.08 -19.93 -31.77
N SER A 756 7.04 -20.79 -32.08
CA SER A 756 7.84 -20.67 -33.32
C SER A 756 7.02 -20.94 -34.58
N PRO A 757 7.38 -20.36 -35.74
CA PRO A 757 6.73 -20.67 -37.02
C PRO A 757 6.81 -22.16 -37.41
N SER A 758 7.79 -22.90 -36.88
CA SER A 758 7.97 -24.33 -37.07
C SER A 758 7.20 -25.20 -36.05
N ALA A 759 6.53 -24.60 -35.08
CA ALA A 759 5.80 -25.35 -34.04
C ALA A 759 4.64 -26.13 -34.66
N GLY A 760 4.65 -27.46 -34.45
CA GLY A 760 3.63 -28.37 -34.98
C GLY A 760 2.45 -28.61 -34.04
N LYS A 761 1.67 -29.64 -34.35
CA LYS A 761 0.46 -30.04 -33.61
C LYS A 761 0.73 -30.46 -32.15
N GLU A 762 1.96 -30.83 -31.85
CA GLU A 762 2.45 -31.18 -30.52
C GLU A 762 2.62 -29.97 -29.57
N SER A 763 2.52 -28.74 -30.08
CA SER A 763 2.63 -27.52 -29.26
C SER A 763 1.36 -27.22 -28.47
N LEU A 764 1.48 -26.86 -27.19
CA LEU A 764 0.38 -26.33 -26.37
C LEU A 764 -0.27 -25.07 -26.97
N VAL A 765 0.47 -24.31 -27.78
CA VAL A 765 -0.04 -23.11 -28.47
C VAL A 765 -0.94 -23.50 -29.64
N TRP A 766 -0.64 -24.61 -30.32
CA TRP A 766 -1.46 -25.14 -31.39
C TRP A 766 -2.87 -25.46 -30.90
N GLU A 767 -2.98 -26.17 -29.78
CA GLU A 767 -4.28 -26.49 -29.15
C GLU A 767 -5.07 -25.21 -28.81
N LYS A 768 -4.39 -24.20 -28.24
CA LYS A 768 -5.03 -22.91 -27.94
C LYS A 768 -5.55 -22.19 -29.19
N ILE A 769 -4.80 -22.25 -30.29
CA ILE A 769 -5.22 -21.66 -31.57
C ILE A 769 -6.41 -22.43 -32.15
N GLN A 770 -6.42 -23.76 -32.07
CA GLN A 770 -7.58 -24.56 -32.48
C GLN A 770 -8.82 -24.26 -31.64
N ASN A 771 -8.66 -24.09 -30.33
CA ASN A 771 -9.75 -23.69 -29.44
C ASN A 771 -10.23 -22.28 -29.77
N LEU A 772 -9.32 -21.36 -30.11
CA LEU A 772 -9.66 -20.02 -30.58
C LEU A 772 -10.42 -20.06 -31.92
N GLN A 773 -10.08 -20.97 -32.83
CA GLN A 773 -10.82 -21.17 -34.09
C GLN A 773 -12.24 -21.71 -33.87
N LYS A 774 -12.41 -22.62 -32.91
CA LYS A 774 -13.73 -23.15 -32.50
C LYS A 774 -14.57 -22.12 -31.73
N GLY A 775 -13.94 -21.04 -31.26
CA GLY A 775 -14.51 -20.09 -30.33
C GLY A 775 -14.29 -20.54 -28.89
N THR A 776 -13.66 -19.68 -28.08
CA THR A 776 -13.35 -19.96 -26.68
C THR A 776 -13.92 -18.88 -25.78
N SER A 777 -14.43 -19.28 -24.62
CA SER A 777 -14.77 -18.40 -23.51
C SER A 777 -13.83 -18.69 -22.35
N TRP A 778 -13.16 -17.67 -21.85
CA TRP A 778 -12.28 -17.75 -20.70
C TRP A 778 -12.80 -16.84 -19.60
N HIS A 779 -12.87 -17.36 -18.39
CA HIS A 779 -13.30 -16.63 -17.22
C HIS A 779 -12.36 -16.90 -16.04
N TRP A 780 -11.93 -15.82 -15.40
CA TRP A 780 -11.04 -15.85 -14.26
C TRP A 780 -11.47 -14.85 -13.20
N THR A 781 -11.55 -15.34 -11.97
CA THR A 781 -11.90 -14.55 -10.79
C THR A 781 -10.83 -14.73 -9.72
N LYS A 782 -10.56 -13.68 -8.96
CA LYS A 782 -9.74 -13.77 -7.76
C LYS A 782 -10.24 -12.83 -6.68
N ALA A 783 -10.84 -13.40 -5.64
CA ALA A 783 -11.22 -12.70 -4.43
C ALA A 783 -10.13 -12.91 -3.37
N HIS A 784 -9.71 -11.86 -2.67
CA HIS A 784 -8.75 -12.00 -1.58
C HIS A 784 -8.82 -10.81 -0.62
N LEU A 785 -8.45 -11.04 0.64
CA LEU A 785 -8.23 -9.98 1.62
C LEU A 785 -6.77 -9.52 1.51
N VAL A 786 -6.51 -8.27 1.12
CA VAL A 786 -5.11 -7.81 0.98
C VAL A 786 -4.43 -7.62 2.33
N TYR A 787 -5.18 -7.07 3.29
CA TYR A 787 -4.75 -6.97 4.68
C TYR A 787 -5.94 -6.92 5.64
N GLU A 788 -5.72 -7.45 6.84
CA GLU A 788 -6.50 -7.23 8.06
C GLU A 788 -5.55 -6.70 9.12
N ALA A 789 -5.73 -5.45 9.54
CA ALA A 789 -4.95 -4.85 10.62
C ALA A 789 -5.87 -4.50 11.77
N ARG A 790 -5.53 -4.93 13.00
CA ARG A 790 -6.38 -4.75 14.19
C ARG A 790 -5.56 -4.36 15.40
N PHE A 791 -6.05 -3.37 16.12
CA PHE A 791 -5.58 -2.97 17.44
C PHE A 791 -6.76 -3.04 18.40
N VAL A 792 -6.62 -3.80 19.48
CA VAL A 792 -7.66 -4.00 20.49
C VAL A 792 -7.11 -3.61 21.86
N GLN A 793 -7.86 -2.81 22.60
CA GLN A 793 -7.55 -2.38 23.96
C GLN A 793 -8.83 -2.39 24.81
N PRO A 794 -8.80 -2.78 26.10
CA PRO A 794 -9.97 -2.70 26.96
C PRO A 794 -10.24 -1.27 27.39
N THR A 795 -11.51 -1.01 27.65
CA THR A 795 -12.00 0.16 28.39
C THR A 795 -12.16 -0.16 29.88
N CYS A 796 -12.35 0.86 30.70
CA CYS A 796 -12.66 0.77 32.13
C CYS A 796 -13.99 0.03 32.42
N LEU A 797 -14.84 -0.14 31.41
CA LEU A 797 -16.10 -0.90 31.48
C LEU A 797 -15.90 -2.41 31.19
N GLY A 798 -14.70 -2.83 30.82
CA GLY A 798 -14.44 -4.20 30.39
C GLY A 798 -14.90 -4.50 28.96
N LEU A 799 -15.18 -3.45 28.18
CA LEU A 799 -15.50 -3.56 26.75
C LEU A 799 -14.24 -3.31 25.91
N PRO A 800 -13.96 -4.12 24.87
CA PRO A 800 -12.83 -3.89 23.97
C PRO A 800 -13.13 -2.77 22.97
N VAL A 801 -12.34 -1.69 23.01
CA VAL A 801 -12.25 -0.76 21.89
C VAL A 801 -11.30 -1.32 20.84
N GLU A 802 -11.78 -1.37 19.60
CA GLU A 802 -11.06 -1.91 18.45
C GLU A 802 -10.91 -0.83 17.38
N ILE A 803 -9.69 -0.67 16.89
CA ILE A 803 -9.36 0.00 15.63
C ILE A 803 -9.00 -1.08 14.63
N SER A 804 -9.73 -1.16 13.52
CA SER A 804 -9.47 -2.18 12.51
C SER A 804 -9.59 -1.67 11.08
N LYS A 805 -8.85 -2.33 10.18
CA LYS A 805 -8.87 -2.07 8.75
C LYS A 805 -8.98 -3.36 7.96
N TYR A 806 -9.87 -3.36 6.98
CA TYR A 806 -10.08 -4.50 6.08
C TYR A 806 -10.03 -3.99 4.63
N PHE A 807 -9.29 -4.69 3.78
CA PHE A 807 -9.14 -4.32 2.36
C PHE A 807 -9.36 -5.53 1.43
N PRO A 808 -10.61 -6.00 1.26
CA PRO A 808 -10.91 -7.04 0.28
C PRO A 808 -10.93 -6.52 -1.16
N ILE A 809 -10.49 -7.36 -2.08
CA ILE A 809 -10.46 -7.09 -3.52
C ILE A 809 -11.08 -8.27 -4.27
N VAL A 810 -11.90 -7.97 -5.28
CA VAL A 810 -12.41 -8.94 -6.26
C VAL A 810 -11.94 -8.52 -7.65
N ASN A 811 -11.14 -9.36 -8.28
CA ASN A 811 -10.70 -9.19 -9.67
C ASN A 811 -11.49 -10.14 -10.56
N VAL A 812 -11.94 -9.64 -11.71
CA VAL A 812 -12.65 -10.43 -12.72
C VAL A 812 -12.05 -10.12 -14.08
N VAL A 813 -11.72 -11.18 -14.82
CA VAL A 813 -11.43 -11.07 -16.25
C VAL A 813 -12.25 -12.13 -16.97
N THR A 814 -13.02 -11.70 -17.97
CA THR A 814 -13.80 -12.58 -18.82
C THR A 814 -13.56 -12.19 -20.28
N MET A 815 -13.47 -13.18 -21.15
CA MET A 815 -13.19 -12.95 -22.57
C MET A 815 -13.80 -14.06 -23.40
N LYS A 816 -14.59 -13.68 -24.40
CA LYS A 816 -14.97 -14.52 -25.53
C LYS A 816 -14.14 -14.11 -26.73
N ALA A 817 -13.51 -15.08 -27.37
CA ALA A 817 -12.69 -14.82 -28.54
C ALA A 817 -12.88 -15.91 -29.59
N LYS A 818 -12.95 -15.51 -30.85
CA LYS A 818 -13.03 -16.41 -32.00
C LYS A 818 -12.11 -15.91 -33.11
N ALA A 819 -11.27 -16.78 -33.66
CA ALA A 819 -10.39 -16.45 -34.78
C ALA A 819 -10.75 -17.26 -36.02
N GLU A 820 -10.96 -16.58 -37.14
CA GLU A 820 -11.11 -17.19 -38.47
C GLU A 820 -9.82 -16.97 -39.26
N MET A 821 -9.30 -18.02 -39.89
CA MET A 821 -8.00 -17.98 -40.58
C MET A 821 -8.14 -18.61 -41.96
N ASN A 822 -7.81 -17.86 -43.02
CA ASN A 822 -7.97 -18.30 -44.40
C ASN A 822 -6.65 -18.13 -45.19
N PRO A 823 -6.00 -19.22 -45.65
CA PRO A 823 -6.28 -20.62 -45.31
C PRO A 823 -5.94 -20.93 -43.83
N PRO A 824 -6.59 -21.92 -43.19
CA PRO A 824 -6.25 -22.31 -41.82
C PRO A 824 -4.91 -23.07 -41.79
N PRO A 825 -4.11 -22.92 -40.71
CA PRO A 825 -2.86 -23.66 -40.55
C PRO A 825 -3.13 -25.17 -40.43
N LYS A 826 -2.36 -25.99 -41.14
CA LYS A 826 -2.53 -27.45 -41.22
C LYS A 826 -1.49 -28.24 -40.46
N GLU A 827 -0.23 -27.83 -40.53
CA GLU A 827 0.89 -28.57 -39.92
C GLU A 827 1.71 -27.72 -38.96
N HIS A 828 2.03 -26.46 -39.31
CA HIS A 828 2.88 -25.60 -38.48
C HIS A 828 2.35 -24.17 -38.34
N LEU A 829 2.64 -23.52 -37.21
CA LEU A 829 2.13 -22.17 -36.90
C LEU A 829 2.54 -21.09 -37.92
N GLY A 830 3.67 -21.29 -38.60
CA GLY A 830 4.18 -20.37 -39.63
C GLY A 830 3.28 -20.22 -40.84
N GLU A 831 2.37 -21.17 -41.10
CA GLU A 831 1.35 -21.04 -42.14
C GLU A 831 0.43 -19.84 -41.88
N MET A 832 0.23 -19.46 -40.61
CA MET A 832 -0.58 -18.29 -40.23
C MET A 832 -0.01 -16.97 -40.74
N LEU A 833 1.31 -16.88 -41.01
CA LEU A 833 1.93 -15.69 -41.57
C LEU A 833 1.47 -15.42 -43.02
N ASN A 834 0.88 -16.42 -43.68
CA ASN A 834 0.33 -16.32 -45.03
C ASN A 834 -1.20 -16.28 -45.04
N SER A 835 -1.85 -16.32 -43.87
CA SER A 835 -3.30 -16.34 -43.74
C SER A 835 -3.87 -14.95 -43.51
N ASP A 836 -5.08 -14.73 -44.01
CA ASP A 836 -5.95 -13.65 -43.54
C ASP A 836 -6.57 -14.08 -42.21
N ILE A 837 -6.28 -13.35 -41.14
CA ILE A 837 -6.76 -13.65 -39.79
C ILE A 837 -7.84 -12.63 -39.41
N SER A 838 -9.01 -13.10 -39.02
CA SER A 838 -10.10 -12.30 -38.47
C SER A 838 -10.37 -12.74 -37.04
N LEU A 839 -10.00 -11.92 -36.06
CA LEU A 839 -10.18 -12.17 -34.63
C LEU A 839 -11.32 -11.31 -34.10
N GLN A 840 -12.37 -11.96 -33.61
CA GLN A 840 -13.47 -11.31 -32.90
C GLN A 840 -13.25 -11.46 -31.40
N THR A 841 -13.37 -10.38 -30.66
CA THR A 841 -13.24 -10.38 -29.20
C THR A 841 -14.38 -9.61 -28.55
N ASP A 842 -14.84 -10.14 -27.42
CA ASP A 842 -15.82 -9.52 -26.53
C ASP A 842 -15.43 -9.90 -25.10
N GLY A 843 -15.04 -8.93 -24.29
CA GLY A 843 -14.52 -9.20 -22.97
C GLY A 843 -14.66 -8.03 -22.01
N PHE A 844 -14.34 -8.34 -20.76
CA PHE A 844 -14.39 -7.39 -19.66
C PHE A 844 -13.28 -7.71 -18.66
N ALA A 845 -12.59 -6.67 -18.20
CA ALA A 845 -11.65 -6.74 -17.09
C ALA A 845 -12.08 -5.72 -16.05
N GLY A 846 -12.22 -6.14 -14.80
CA GLY A 846 -12.60 -5.25 -13.74
C GLY A 846 -12.05 -5.66 -12.39
N VAL A 847 -12.05 -4.70 -11.48
CA VAL A 847 -11.69 -4.89 -10.09
C VAL A 847 -12.58 -4.04 -9.19
N THR A 848 -13.08 -4.62 -8.11
CA THR A 848 -13.65 -3.87 -6.97
C THR A 848 -12.69 -3.94 -5.80
N LYS A 849 -12.43 -2.79 -5.19
CA LYS A 849 -11.60 -2.63 -3.99
C LYS A 849 -12.45 -1.97 -2.92
N ASP A 850 -12.75 -2.70 -1.85
CA ASP A 850 -13.44 -2.13 -0.69
C ASP A 850 -12.44 -1.90 0.42
N HIS A 851 -12.49 -0.74 1.04
CA HIS A 851 -11.68 -0.38 2.20
C HIS A 851 -12.58 0.03 3.35
N PHE A 852 -12.44 -0.68 4.46
CA PHE A 852 -13.20 -0.42 5.68
C PHE A 852 -12.26 0.00 6.80
N VAL A 853 -12.68 1.00 7.56
CA VAL A 853 -12.02 1.37 8.82
C VAL A 853 -13.09 1.43 9.91
N PHE A 854 -12.91 0.65 10.96
CA PHE A 854 -13.79 0.67 12.12
C PHE A 854 -13.05 1.19 13.34
N TYR A 855 -13.73 2.04 14.12
CA TYR A 855 -13.28 2.50 15.43
C TYR A 855 -14.46 2.44 16.40
N GLY A 856 -14.37 1.60 17.44
CA GLY A 856 -15.41 1.49 18.45
C GLY A 856 -15.38 0.18 19.23
N ILE A 857 -16.47 -0.17 19.89
CA ILE A 857 -16.61 -1.40 20.65
C ILE A 857 -16.99 -2.56 19.74
N ASN A 858 -16.24 -3.66 19.81
CA ASN A 858 -16.52 -4.90 19.06
C ASN A 858 -16.53 -6.12 19.98
N THR A 859 -17.69 -6.75 20.13
CA THR A 859 -17.85 -8.01 20.88
C THR A 859 -18.58 -9.05 20.03
N ASP A 860 -18.65 -10.28 20.51
CA ASP A 860 -19.46 -11.36 19.95
C ASP A 860 -20.98 -11.13 20.13
N LEU A 861 -21.38 -10.21 21.01
CA LEU A 861 -22.79 -9.92 21.33
C LEU A 861 -23.31 -8.63 20.66
N PHE A 862 -22.47 -7.61 20.57
CA PHE A 862 -22.83 -6.29 20.04
C PHE A 862 -21.61 -5.50 19.56
N GLN A 863 -21.86 -4.57 18.64
CA GLN A 863 -20.90 -3.63 18.06
C GLN A 863 -21.47 -2.21 18.14
N CYS A 864 -20.61 -1.24 18.46
CA CYS A 864 -20.98 0.18 18.55
C CYS A 864 -19.77 1.04 18.20
N GLY A 865 -19.86 1.89 17.17
CA GLY A 865 -18.69 2.66 16.75
C GLY A 865 -18.93 3.57 15.56
N VAL A 866 -17.81 3.97 14.94
CA VAL A 866 -17.77 4.68 13.67
C VAL A 866 -17.13 3.77 12.63
N GLU A 867 -17.73 3.71 11.45
CA GLU A 867 -17.28 2.91 10.32
C GLU A 867 -17.13 3.78 9.07
N MET A 868 -15.93 3.84 8.50
CA MET A 868 -15.70 4.39 7.17
C MET A 868 -15.79 3.26 6.16
N LYS A 869 -16.58 3.46 5.11
CA LYS A 869 -16.72 2.56 3.97
C LYS A 869 -16.30 3.30 2.71
N SER A 870 -15.23 2.83 2.08
CA SER A 870 -14.79 3.31 0.76
C SER A 870 -14.83 2.17 -0.24
N LYS A 871 -15.34 2.42 -1.45
CA LYS A 871 -15.48 1.46 -2.54
C LYS A 871 -14.93 2.08 -3.82
N ALA A 872 -13.98 1.41 -4.44
CA ALA A 872 -13.44 1.78 -5.74
C ALA A 872 -13.71 0.66 -6.74
N VAL A 873 -14.37 0.97 -7.84
CA VAL A 873 -14.65 0.04 -8.93
C VAL A 873 -13.93 0.53 -10.17
N PHE A 874 -13.22 -0.38 -10.82
CA PHE A 874 -12.59 -0.16 -12.11
C PHE A 874 -13.13 -1.20 -13.07
N GLY A 875 -13.67 -0.79 -14.20
CA GLY A 875 -14.26 -1.66 -15.21
C GLY A 875 -13.82 -1.24 -16.60
N LEU A 876 -13.34 -2.19 -17.39
CA LEU A 876 -12.93 -1.99 -18.77
C LEU A 876 -13.57 -3.07 -19.64
N PRO A 877 -14.77 -2.80 -20.22
CA PRO A 877 -15.30 -3.63 -21.28
C PRO A 877 -14.56 -3.35 -22.60
N TRP A 878 -14.41 -4.37 -23.43
CA TRP A 878 -13.95 -4.22 -24.81
C TRP A 878 -14.71 -5.15 -25.75
N ALA A 879 -14.99 -4.66 -26.95
CA ALA A 879 -15.47 -5.48 -28.06
C ALA A 879 -14.85 -4.94 -29.35
N PHE A 880 -14.08 -5.77 -30.04
CA PHE A 880 -13.46 -5.39 -31.31
C PHE A 880 -13.27 -6.57 -32.26
N ASP A 881 -13.35 -6.27 -33.55
CA ASP A 881 -12.97 -7.17 -34.64
C ASP A 881 -11.63 -6.73 -35.21
N LEU A 882 -10.63 -7.59 -35.15
CA LEU A 882 -9.29 -7.37 -35.68
C LEU A 882 -9.05 -8.23 -36.91
N LYS A 883 -8.84 -7.59 -38.06
CA LYS A 883 -8.42 -8.23 -39.31
C LYS A 883 -6.93 -7.98 -39.53
N ILE A 884 -6.18 -9.05 -39.69
CA ILE A 884 -4.73 -9.04 -39.87
C ILE A 884 -4.42 -9.73 -41.19
N ASN A 885 -3.83 -8.99 -42.13
CA ASN A 885 -3.17 -9.55 -43.29
C ASN A 885 -1.67 -9.34 -43.14
N VAL A 886 -0.98 -10.39 -42.69
CA VAL A 886 0.46 -10.34 -42.40
C VAL A 886 1.28 -10.14 -43.68
N LYS A 887 0.84 -10.73 -44.80
CA LYS A 887 1.51 -10.65 -46.12
C LYS A 887 1.52 -9.23 -46.70
N GLU A 888 0.41 -8.52 -46.59
CA GLU A 888 0.25 -7.13 -47.03
C GLU A 888 0.66 -6.12 -45.95
N ARG A 889 1.00 -6.58 -44.74
CA ARG A 889 1.27 -5.75 -43.56
C ARG A 889 0.15 -4.73 -43.28
N LYS A 890 -1.08 -5.22 -43.43
CA LYS A 890 -2.32 -4.46 -43.25
C LYS A 890 -3.06 -4.97 -42.02
N TYR A 891 -3.37 -4.05 -41.13
CA TYR A 891 -4.10 -4.31 -39.89
C TYR A 891 -5.34 -3.41 -39.85
N GLU A 892 -6.49 -3.99 -39.56
CA GLU A 892 -7.76 -3.27 -39.46
C GLU A 892 -8.46 -3.69 -38.16
N MET A 893 -8.66 -2.74 -37.27
CA MET A 893 -9.39 -2.93 -36.02
C MET A 893 -10.70 -2.17 -36.10
N ASN A 894 -11.82 -2.87 -35.98
CA ASN A 894 -13.16 -2.29 -35.90
C ASN A 894 -13.61 -2.32 -34.45
N LEU A 895 -13.88 -1.13 -33.91
CA LEU A 895 -14.43 -0.90 -32.58
C LEU A 895 -15.90 -0.52 -32.71
N THR A 896 -16.74 -1.06 -31.84
CA THR A 896 -18.15 -0.65 -31.76
C THR A 896 -18.27 0.47 -30.72
N PRO A 897 -18.72 1.68 -31.09
CA PRO A 897 -18.94 2.75 -30.14
C PRO A 897 -20.00 2.36 -29.10
N SER A 898 -19.81 2.83 -27.87
CA SER A 898 -20.76 2.54 -26.80
C SER A 898 -22.07 3.29 -27.01
N LYS A 899 -23.20 2.57 -26.96
CA LYS A 899 -24.54 3.15 -27.08
C LYS A 899 -25.09 3.66 -25.75
N THR A 900 -24.43 3.33 -24.65
CA THR A 900 -24.83 3.67 -23.28
C THR A 900 -23.67 4.26 -22.50
N ALA A 901 -23.99 5.04 -21.47
CA ALA A 901 -22.99 5.46 -20.50
C ALA A 901 -22.30 4.22 -19.89
N THR A 902 -20.98 4.21 -19.92
CA THR A 902 -20.13 3.13 -19.39
C THR A 902 -19.25 3.71 -18.30
N GLU A 903 -19.53 3.33 -17.05
CA GLU A 903 -18.70 3.70 -15.91
C GLU A 903 -17.38 2.92 -15.97
N MET A 904 -16.25 3.62 -16.08
CA MET A 904 -14.94 2.98 -16.14
C MET A 904 -14.25 3.02 -14.77
N ILE A 905 -14.43 4.11 -14.02
CA ILE A 905 -13.93 4.25 -12.65
C ILE A 905 -15.04 4.87 -11.80
N SER A 906 -15.38 4.24 -10.69
CA SER A 906 -16.19 4.85 -9.65
C SER A 906 -15.49 4.74 -8.30
N PHE A 907 -15.56 5.80 -7.51
CA PHE A 907 -15.09 5.83 -6.14
C PHE A 907 -16.19 6.43 -5.28
N ASN A 908 -16.61 5.71 -4.25
CA ASN A 908 -17.59 6.17 -3.28
C ASN A 908 -17.03 5.99 -1.86
N SER A 909 -17.14 6.99 -1.00
CA SER A 909 -16.69 6.91 0.40
C SER A 909 -17.61 7.69 1.32
N ASP A 910 -17.95 7.10 2.46
CA ASP A 910 -18.76 7.75 3.50
C ASP A 910 -18.45 7.16 4.89
N VAL A 911 -18.86 7.88 5.94
CA VAL A 911 -18.59 7.54 7.35
C VAL A 911 -19.91 7.44 8.10
N TYR A 912 -20.08 6.37 8.87
CA TYR A 912 -21.33 6.03 9.53
C TYR A 912 -21.12 5.82 11.02
N ALA A 913 -22.09 6.25 11.82
CA ALA A 913 -22.27 5.74 13.17
C ALA A 913 -22.99 4.39 13.09
N VAL A 914 -22.37 3.34 13.62
CA VAL A 914 -22.87 1.96 13.49
C VAL A 914 -23.19 1.36 14.84
N LEU A 915 -24.31 0.64 14.89
CA LEU A 915 -24.72 -0.14 16.05
C LEU A 915 -25.37 -1.44 15.60
N ARG A 916 -24.86 -2.56 16.10
CA ARG A 916 -25.31 -3.91 15.73
C ARG A 916 -25.43 -4.77 16.99
N ASN A 917 -26.47 -5.58 17.09
CA ASN A 917 -26.62 -6.57 18.15
C ASN A 917 -26.96 -7.94 17.56
N ILE A 918 -26.50 -9.03 18.18
CA ILE A 918 -26.61 -10.38 17.62
C ILE A 918 -28.04 -10.95 17.68
N GLU A 919 -28.85 -10.47 18.64
CA GLU A 919 -30.22 -10.95 18.89
C GLU A 919 -31.27 -10.33 17.93
N ASP A 920 -30.92 -9.21 17.30
CA ASP A 920 -31.70 -8.42 16.36
C ASP A 920 -30.81 -7.95 15.21
N SER A 921 -30.05 -8.87 14.60
CA SER A 921 -29.10 -8.56 13.53
C SER A 921 -29.74 -7.86 12.32
N SER A 922 -31.05 -8.05 12.09
CA SER A 922 -31.83 -7.36 11.05
C SER A 922 -32.16 -5.90 11.37
N LEU A 923 -31.98 -5.46 12.62
CA LEU A 923 -32.22 -4.08 13.09
C LEU A 923 -30.90 -3.30 13.27
N ALA A 924 -29.82 -3.72 12.61
CA ALA A 924 -28.56 -2.99 12.60
C ALA A 924 -28.79 -1.52 12.18
N LYS A 925 -28.35 -0.58 13.01
CA LYS A 925 -28.45 0.86 12.76
C LYS A 925 -27.14 1.34 12.16
N MET A 926 -27.21 1.92 10.97
CA MET A 926 -26.08 2.52 10.28
C MET A 926 -26.53 3.86 9.72
N THR A 927 -26.19 4.93 10.44
CA THR A 927 -26.63 6.28 10.12
C THR A 927 -25.43 7.09 9.64
N PRO A 928 -25.51 7.78 8.49
CA PRO A 928 -24.44 8.66 8.03
C PRO A 928 -24.06 9.63 9.15
N MET A 929 -22.76 9.77 9.41
CA MET A 929 -22.27 10.61 10.50
C MET A 929 -22.71 12.08 10.32
N MET A 930 -22.85 12.50 9.06
CA MET A 930 -23.38 13.79 8.68
C MET A 930 -24.84 13.66 8.22
N PRO A 931 -25.81 14.20 8.97
CA PRO A 931 -27.23 14.15 8.58
C PRO A 931 -27.51 14.94 7.30
N GLU A 932 -28.60 14.60 6.59
CA GLU A 932 -29.10 15.39 5.47
C GLU A 932 -29.74 16.71 5.96
N ALA A 933 -29.55 17.81 5.22
CA ALA A 933 -29.89 19.18 5.60
C ALA A 933 -31.38 19.41 5.96
N LYS A 934 -32.26 18.44 5.70
CA LYS A 934 -33.70 18.53 6.05
C LYS A 934 -33.99 18.38 7.55
N ALA A 935 -33.03 17.90 8.36
CA ALA A 935 -33.25 17.65 9.80
C ALA A 935 -32.92 18.84 10.73
N SER A 936 -32.28 19.91 10.22
CA SER A 936 -31.74 21.01 11.06
C SER A 936 -32.63 22.26 11.14
N GLN A 937 -33.78 22.31 10.46
CA GLN A 937 -34.65 23.51 10.45
C GLN A 937 -35.63 23.65 11.63
N GLN A 938 -35.59 22.76 12.63
CA GLN A 938 -36.45 22.92 13.81
C GLN A 938 -35.65 23.13 15.10
N SER A 939 -35.68 24.39 15.53
CA SER A 939 -35.52 24.91 16.89
C SER A 939 -34.14 24.83 17.55
N LEU A 940 -33.52 25.99 17.78
CA LEU A 940 -33.09 26.46 19.11
C LEU A 940 -32.62 27.94 19.07
N PRO A 941 -33.20 28.82 19.90
CA PRO A 941 -32.61 30.10 20.27
C PRO A 941 -31.85 29.95 21.60
N LEU A 942 -30.54 29.69 21.56
CA LEU A 942 -29.62 29.91 22.70
C LEU A 942 -28.16 29.70 22.28
N ALA A 943 -27.59 30.69 21.60
CA ALA A 943 -26.14 30.82 21.40
C ALA A 943 -25.72 32.23 21.79
N ARG A 944 -25.38 32.43 23.06
CA ARG A 944 -24.53 33.53 23.51
C ARG A 944 -23.69 33.01 24.67
N ILE A 945 -22.41 32.77 24.40
CA ILE A 945 -21.21 33.23 25.12
C ILE A 945 -20.02 32.56 24.41
N LEU A 946 -19.45 33.27 23.43
CA LEU A 946 -18.03 33.29 23.01
C LEU A 946 -17.89 34.39 21.93
N PRO A 947 -16.76 35.11 21.84
CA PRO A 947 -16.68 36.36 21.07
C PRO A 947 -16.65 36.12 19.56
N THR A 948 -17.53 36.81 18.86
CA THR A 948 -17.65 36.93 17.41
C THR A 948 -16.52 37.81 16.83
N SER A 949 -15.63 37.23 16.03
CA SER A 949 -14.95 37.96 14.94
C SER A 949 -14.35 37.02 13.89
N ARG A 950 -15.20 36.54 12.97
CA ARG A 950 -14.97 36.45 11.52
C ARG A 950 -16.27 35.99 10.88
N ASP A 951 -16.64 36.65 9.78
CA ASP A 951 -17.91 36.53 9.09
C ASP A 951 -18.43 35.09 8.98
N GLU A 952 -19.54 34.81 9.64
CA GLU A 952 -20.36 33.61 9.43
C GLU A 952 -21.09 33.74 8.08
N GLN A 953 -20.40 33.45 6.99
CA GLN A 953 -21.08 32.91 5.81
C GLN A 953 -21.26 31.41 6.04
N THR A 954 -22.51 31.03 6.29
CA THR A 954 -22.99 29.64 6.27
C THR A 954 -22.91 29.12 4.84
N GLU A 955 -21.73 28.69 4.40
CA GLU A 955 -21.59 27.91 3.16
C GLU A 955 -21.80 26.42 3.48
N ASP A 956 -22.98 25.91 3.15
CA ASP A 956 -23.18 24.48 2.92
C ASP A 956 -22.17 24.02 1.87
N SER A 957 -21.09 23.36 2.29
CA SER A 957 -20.02 22.88 1.41
C SER A 957 -20.39 21.58 0.68
N GLU A 958 -21.56 21.57 0.05
CA GLU A 958 -21.90 20.59 -0.99
C GLU A 958 -21.43 21.13 -2.33
N TRP A 959 -20.41 20.52 -2.92
CA TRP A 959 -19.95 20.87 -4.26
C TRP A 959 -20.13 19.69 -5.20
N LYS A 960 -20.69 19.98 -6.39
CA LYS A 960 -20.94 19.03 -7.47
C LYS A 960 -20.34 19.61 -8.74
N ILE A 961 -19.40 18.89 -9.34
CA ILE A 961 -18.79 19.26 -10.61
C ILE A 961 -19.01 18.11 -11.59
N ARG A 962 -19.44 18.47 -12.80
CA ARG A 962 -19.47 17.58 -13.96
C ARG A 962 -18.75 18.28 -15.10
N GLN A 963 -17.72 17.64 -15.64
CA GLN A 963 -16.97 18.14 -16.80
C GLN A 963 -16.90 17.04 -17.85
N CYS A 964 -17.25 17.36 -19.09
CA CYS A 964 -17.20 16.44 -20.22
C CYS A 964 -16.30 17.00 -21.33
N SER A 965 -15.53 16.13 -21.96
CA SER A 965 -14.80 16.40 -23.20
C SER A 965 -15.39 15.53 -24.31
N GLU A 966 -15.96 16.15 -25.33
CA GLU A 966 -16.75 15.48 -26.37
C GLU A 966 -15.98 15.39 -27.69
N THR A 967 -16.06 14.23 -28.36
CA THR A 967 -15.66 14.08 -29.76
C THR A 967 -16.86 13.72 -30.63
N LYS A 968 -17.35 14.69 -31.40
CA LYS A 968 -18.53 14.52 -32.27
C LYS A 968 -18.28 13.52 -33.41
N ILE A 969 -17.04 13.41 -33.89
CA ILE A 969 -16.65 12.51 -34.99
C ILE A 969 -16.85 11.04 -34.58
N TYR A 970 -16.49 10.69 -33.35
CA TYR A 970 -16.55 9.33 -32.83
C TYR A 970 -17.74 9.08 -31.88
N GLU A 971 -18.71 10.00 -31.85
CA GLU A 971 -19.93 9.93 -31.02
C GLU A 971 -19.66 9.65 -29.52
N THR A 972 -18.48 10.02 -29.01
CA THR A 972 -18.03 9.64 -27.65
C THR A 972 -17.66 10.86 -26.82
N ALA A 973 -18.07 10.88 -25.57
CA ALA A 973 -17.71 11.87 -24.56
C ALA A 973 -17.02 11.19 -23.38
N ILE A 974 -15.97 11.81 -22.86
CA ILE A 974 -15.36 11.44 -21.58
C ILE A 974 -15.89 12.41 -20.54
N CYS A 975 -16.63 11.91 -19.56
CA CYS A 975 -17.22 12.71 -18.49
C CYS A 975 -16.62 12.34 -17.14
N VAL A 976 -16.29 13.37 -16.37
CA VAL A 976 -15.88 13.27 -14.96
C VAL A 976 -16.95 13.95 -14.11
N GLU A 977 -17.51 13.20 -13.17
CA GLU A 977 -18.42 13.71 -12.14
C GLU A 977 -17.75 13.57 -10.78
N ALA A 978 -17.79 14.62 -9.99
CA ALA A 978 -17.33 14.61 -8.60
C ALA A 978 -18.37 15.33 -7.74
N GLU A 979 -18.82 14.66 -6.69
CA GLU A 979 -19.64 15.23 -5.64
C GLU A 979 -18.99 14.97 -4.29
N ALA A 980 -19.01 15.98 -3.43
CA ALA A 980 -18.55 15.85 -2.07
C ALA A 980 -19.41 16.69 -1.14
N LYS A 981 -19.74 16.09 0.00
CA LYS A 981 -20.39 16.74 1.13
C LYS A 981 -19.38 16.70 2.29
N ARG A 982 -19.12 17.84 2.93
CA ARG A 982 -18.10 17.96 3.98
C ARG A 982 -18.68 18.53 5.28
N THR A 983 -18.00 18.29 6.40
CA THR A 983 -18.29 18.95 7.68
C THR A 983 -17.81 20.40 7.65
N HIS A 984 -18.43 21.26 8.47
CA HIS A 984 -17.88 22.59 8.77
C HIS A 984 -16.42 22.49 9.25
N TYR A 985 -15.59 23.50 8.98
CA TYR A 985 -14.18 23.60 9.40
C TYR A 985 -13.15 22.71 8.66
N PHE A 986 -13.43 22.21 7.44
CA PHE A 986 -12.45 21.38 6.71
C PHE A 986 -11.15 22.11 6.34
N HIS A 987 -11.18 23.43 6.24
CA HIS A 987 -9.97 24.26 6.06
C HIS A 987 -9.07 24.27 7.30
N GLU A 988 -9.63 24.04 8.50
CA GLU A 988 -8.89 24.00 9.77
C GLU A 988 -8.43 22.57 10.11
N TYR A 989 -9.20 21.56 9.70
CA TYR A 989 -8.94 20.15 10.02
C TYR A 989 -8.96 19.26 8.77
N PRO A 990 -7.81 19.06 8.09
CA PRO A 990 -7.70 18.20 6.91
C PRO A 990 -8.31 16.78 7.00
N LEU A 991 -8.43 16.16 8.18
CA LEU A 991 -9.18 14.89 8.32
C LEU A 991 -10.62 15.02 7.80
N TYR A 992 -11.22 16.21 7.94
CA TYR A 992 -12.60 16.50 7.56
C TYR A 992 -12.79 16.52 6.04
N TYR A 993 -11.69 16.63 5.29
CA TYR A 993 -11.72 16.40 3.84
C TYR A 993 -12.17 14.97 3.49
N PHE A 994 -11.96 14.01 4.39
CA PHE A 994 -12.39 12.63 4.22
C PHE A 994 -13.67 12.30 5.00
N LEU A 995 -14.22 13.26 5.77
CA LEU A 995 -15.45 13.07 6.53
C LEU A 995 -16.66 13.53 5.72
N GLY A 996 -17.55 12.59 5.46
CA GLY A 996 -18.76 12.78 4.68
C GLY A 996 -18.74 12.04 3.35
N HIS A 997 -19.83 12.20 2.60
CA HIS A 997 -20.02 11.54 1.33
C HIS A 997 -19.06 12.10 0.27
N THR A 998 -18.41 11.22 -0.45
CA THR A 998 -17.60 11.54 -1.63
C THR A 998 -17.92 10.55 -2.72
N ARG A 999 -18.30 11.03 -3.89
CA ARG A 999 -18.43 10.21 -5.08
C ARG A 999 -17.65 10.85 -6.21
N PHE A 1000 -16.82 10.03 -6.85
CA PHE A 1000 -16.11 10.36 -8.07
C PHE A 1000 -16.47 9.31 -9.12
N LEU A 1001 -16.77 9.77 -10.32
CA LEU A 1001 -17.16 8.93 -11.44
C LEU A 1001 -16.43 9.39 -12.70
N TYR A 1002 -15.79 8.45 -13.38
CA TYR A 1002 -15.21 8.62 -14.70
C TYR A 1002 -15.90 7.66 -15.66
N GLN A 1003 -16.57 8.21 -16.66
CA GLN A 1003 -17.44 7.45 -17.56
C GLN A 1003 -17.29 7.88 -19.02
N LEU A 1004 -17.52 6.92 -19.91
CA LEU A 1004 -17.66 7.14 -21.34
C LEU A 1004 -19.15 7.24 -21.67
N GLU A 1005 -19.58 8.33 -22.31
CA GLU A 1005 -20.98 8.55 -22.71
C GLU A 1005 -21.10 8.76 -24.22
N PRO A 1006 -22.24 8.38 -24.84
CA PRO A 1006 -22.53 8.78 -26.20
C PRO A 1006 -22.86 10.28 -26.28
N VAL A 1007 -22.40 10.96 -27.35
CA VAL A 1007 -22.67 12.40 -27.56
C VAL A 1007 -24.10 12.63 -28.04
N LYS A 1008 -24.88 13.44 -27.32
CA LYS A 1008 -26.26 13.79 -27.71
C LYS A 1008 -26.26 14.70 -28.95
N GLY A 1009 -26.99 14.29 -30.00
CA GLY A 1009 -27.16 15.08 -31.23
C GLY A 1009 -26.05 14.91 -32.28
N ALA A 1010 -25.10 14.00 -32.07
CA ALA A 1010 -24.17 13.56 -33.11
C ALA A 1010 -24.87 12.59 -34.09
N LYS A 1011 -24.32 12.44 -35.31
CA LYS A 1011 -24.82 11.46 -36.28
C LYS A 1011 -24.42 10.05 -35.78
N PRO A 1012 -25.34 9.07 -35.75
CA PRO A 1012 -25.02 7.74 -35.25
C PRO A 1012 -23.98 7.06 -36.14
N ILE A 1013 -22.94 6.50 -35.55
CA ILE A 1013 -21.91 5.74 -36.27
C ILE A 1013 -22.02 4.25 -35.94
N GLU A 1014 -21.83 3.38 -36.94
CA GLU A 1014 -21.90 1.93 -36.75
C GLU A 1014 -20.62 1.38 -36.12
N LYS A 1015 -19.46 1.89 -36.56
CA LYS A 1015 -18.15 1.43 -36.08
C LYS A 1015 -17.06 2.48 -36.26
N ILE A 1016 -16.05 2.40 -35.39
CA ILE A 1016 -14.79 3.14 -35.49
C ILE A 1016 -13.75 2.16 -36.06
N GLN A 1017 -13.23 2.46 -37.24
CA GLN A 1017 -12.27 1.63 -37.94
C GLN A 1017 -10.87 2.26 -37.88
N ILE A 1018 -9.94 1.56 -37.24
CA ILE A 1018 -8.53 1.89 -37.20
C ILE A 1018 -7.81 1.01 -38.22
N GLN A 1019 -7.23 1.60 -39.25
CA GLN A 1019 -6.43 0.89 -40.25
C GLN A 1019 -4.98 1.30 -40.13
N VAL A 1020 -4.07 0.33 -40.12
CA VAL A 1020 -2.63 0.54 -40.19
C VAL A 1020 -2.10 -0.22 -41.40
N ASN A 1021 -1.50 0.49 -42.34
CA ASN A 1021 -0.84 -0.09 -43.51
C ASN A 1021 0.64 0.30 -43.51
N THR A 1022 1.51 -0.70 -43.52
CA THR A 1022 2.98 -0.54 -43.59
C THR A 1022 3.58 -1.29 -44.78
N GLY A 1023 2.73 -1.71 -45.73
CA GLY A 1023 3.13 -2.34 -46.99
C GLY A 1023 3.54 -1.32 -48.06
N SER A 1024 4.11 -1.80 -49.16
CA SER A 1024 4.60 -0.98 -50.28
C SER A 1024 3.51 -0.53 -51.27
N LYS A 1025 2.27 -0.99 -51.09
CA LYS A 1025 1.12 -0.65 -51.96
C LYS A 1025 0.18 0.30 -51.23
N HIS A 1026 0.05 1.50 -51.76
CA HIS A 1026 -0.73 2.58 -51.17
C HIS A 1026 -1.94 2.96 -52.07
N PRO A 1027 -3.09 3.35 -51.47
CA PRO A 1027 -4.25 3.82 -52.24
C PRO A 1027 -3.96 5.10 -53.05
N PRO A 1028 -4.68 5.36 -54.16
CA PRO A 1028 -4.47 6.55 -55.01
C PRO A 1028 -4.71 7.90 -54.31
N GLU A 1029 -5.47 7.94 -53.21
CA GLU A 1029 -5.67 9.13 -52.37
C GLU A 1029 -4.35 9.68 -51.77
N VAL A 1030 -3.36 8.80 -51.59
CA VAL A 1030 -2.00 9.16 -51.13
C VAL A 1030 -1.30 10.09 -52.12
N SER A 1031 -1.65 10.05 -53.41
CA SER A 1031 -1.08 10.94 -54.43
C SER A 1031 -1.31 12.42 -54.09
N ARG A 1032 -2.44 12.80 -53.49
CA ARG A 1032 -2.72 14.19 -53.09
C ARG A 1032 -1.90 14.64 -51.88
N MET A 1033 -1.65 13.73 -50.94
CA MET A 1033 -0.76 13.99 -49.80
C MET A 1033 0.70 14.00 -50.22
N MET A 1034 1.08 13.16 -51.19
CA MET A 1034 2.39 13.21 -51.85
C MET A 1034 2.62 14.54 -52.59
N ASP A 1035 1.59 15.12 -53.23
CA ASP A 1035 1.69 16.45 -53.86
C ASP A 1035 1.79 17.59 -52.83
N LEU A 1036 1.13 17.46 -51.68
CA LEU A 1036 1.28 18.40 -50.55
C LEU A 1036 2.67 18.28 -49.91
N SER A 1037 3.11 17.05 -49.63
CA SER A 1037 4.46 16.71 -49.20
C SER A 1037 5.49 17.28 -50.18
N ARG A 1038 5.29 17.14 -51.49
CA ARG A 1038 6.17 17.72 -52.53
C ARG A 1038 6.29 19.23 -52.40
N ARG A 1039 5.18 19.95 -52.21
CA ARG A 1039 5.17 21.41 -51.99
C ARG A 1039 5.87 21.79 -50.69
N ILE A 1040 5.63 21.03 -49.63
CA ILE A 1040 6.22 21.24 -48.31
C ILE A 1040 7.75 20.97 -48.33
N PHE A 1041 8.20 19.90 -48.98
CA PHE A 1041 9.61 19.60 -49.21
C PHE A 1041 10.30 20.65 -50.08
N GLN A 1042 9.61 21.25 -51.05
CA GLN A 1042 10.10 22.38 -51.83
C GLN A 1042 10.27 23.64 -50.96
N ASP A 1043 9.26 23.99 -50.14
CA ASP A 1043 9.33 25.11 -49.17
C ASP A 1043 10.49 24.96 -48.17
N THR A 1044 10.74 23.72 -47.71
CA THR A 1044 11.80 23.44 -46.73
C THR A 1044 13.21 23.56 -47.35
N ARG A 1045 13.33 23.45 -48.70
CA ARG A 1045 14.58 23.64 -49.45
C ARG A 1045 14.87 25.11 -49.76
N ASP A 1046 13.84 25.94 -49.95
CA ASP A 1046 14.02 27.37 -50.28
C ASP A 1046 14.43 28.25 -49.08
N GLU A 1047 14.25 27.79 -47.83
CA GLU A 1047 14.83 28.45 -46.65
C GLU A 1047 16.35 28.24 -46.49
N THR A 1048 16.98 27.36 -47.27
CA THR A 1048 18.44 27.18 -47.31
C THR A 1048 19.09 28.04 -48.39
N ASN A 1049 19.06 29.36 -48.22
CA ASN A 1049 19.98 30.25 -48.94
C ASN A 1049 21.40 30.07 -48.39
N ILE A 1050 22.13 29.07 -48.92
CA ILE A 1050 23.59 29.05 -48.90
C ILE A 1050 24.05 29.00 -50.35
N SER A 1051 24.69 30.08 -50.77
CA SER A 1051 25.41 30.18 -52.01
C SER A 1051 26.57 29.18 -52.06
N SER A 1052 26.59 28.42 -53.16
CA SER A 1052 27.77 27.97 -53.92
C SER A 1052 28.35 26.54 -53.70
N ILE A 1053 28.38 25.83 -54.84
CA ILE A 1053 29.27 24.74 -55.31
C ILE A 1053 28.92 23.29 -54.93
N ILE A 1054 27.89 22.69 -55.57
CA ILE A 1054 27.85 21.29 -56.08
C ILE A 1054 26.89 21.27 -57.31
N PRO A 1055 27.15 20.50 -58.41
CA PRO A 1055 26.28 20.46 -59.58
C PRO A 1055 24.90 19.89 -59.26
N ALA A 1056 23.85 20.63 -59.62
CA ALA A 1056 22.45 20.34 -59.36
C ALA A 1056 21.83 19.34 -60.37
N SER A 1057 22.42 18.16 -60.61
CA SER A 1057 21.90 17.25 -61.66
C SER A 1057 21.73 15.77 -61.32
N GLU A 1058 21.80 15.31 -60.05
CA GLU A 1058 21.59 13.88 -59.74
C GLU A 1058 20.64 13.54 -58.57
N VAL A 1059 19.84 14.47 -58.04
CA VAL A 1059 18.84 14.17 -56.97
C VAL A 1059 17.46 14.76 -57.29
N LEU A 1060 17.00 14.56 -58.53
CA LEU A 1060 15.73 15.13 -59.01
C LEU A 1060 14.53 14.17 -59.01
N ASP A 1061 14.66 12.90 -58.60
CA ASP A 1061 13.53 11.93 -58.78
C ASP A 1061 13.30 10.88 -57.68
N ALA A 1062 13.82 11.07 -56.46
CA ALA A 1062 13.45 10.18 -55.35
C ALA A 1062 12.16 10.67 -54.68
N THR A 1063 11.00 10.15 -55.10
CA THR A 1063 9.74 10.30 -54.37
C THR A 1063 9.81 9.52 -53.05
N PRO A 1064 9.54 10.14 -51.88
CA PRO A 1064 9.38 9.39 -50.63
C PRO A 1064 8.22 8.41 -50.73
N ASP A 1065 8.50 7.11 -50.59
CA ASP A 1065 7.45 6.14 -50.35
C ASP A 1065 6.94 6.28 -48.90
N PRO A 1066 5.62 6.24 -48.66
CA PRO A 1066 5.08 6.23 -47.31
C PRO A 1066 5.54 5.00 -46.55
N ILE A 1067 6.05 5.18 -45.34
CA ILE A 1067 6.49 4.08 -44.46
C ILE A 1067 5.35 3.51 -43.63
N ALA A 1068 4.36 4.34 -43.29
CA ALA A 1068 3.19 3.95 -42.54
C ALA A 1068 2.03 4.88 -42.86
N MET A 1069 0.85 4.30 -43.02
CA MET A 1069 -0.42 4.99 -43.10
C MET A 1069 -1.31 4.51 -41.96
N VAL A 1070 -1.91 5.44 -41.24
CA VAL A 1070 -2.87 5.17 -40.17
C VAL A 1070 -4.17 5.92 -40.47
N LYS A 1071 -5.29 5.22 -40.57
CA LYS A 1071 -6.62 5.83 -40.66
C LYS A 1071 -7.41 5.52 -39.40
N ALA A 1072 -8.10 6.50 -38.83
CA ALA A 1072 -9.04 6.34 -37.74
C ALA A 1072 -10.38 6.92 -38.18
N LEU A 1073 -11.25 6.07 -38.74
CA LEU A 1073 -12.47 6.49 -39.43
C LEU A 1073 -13.72 6.07 -38.65
N ALA A 1074 -14.64 7.00 -38.46
CA ALA A 1074 -16.01 6.74 -38.07
C ALA A 1074 -16.85 6.42 -39.31
N LEU A 1075 -17.54 5.27 -39.29
CA LEU A 1075 -18.29 4.74 -40.43
C LEU A 1075 -19.79 4.69 -40.09
N SER A 1076 -20.62 5.24 -40.97
CA SER A 1076 -22.09 5.25 -40.85
C SER A 1076 -22.73 5.13 -42.25
N PRO A 1077 -23.08 3.93 -42.74
CA PRO A 1077 -23.72 3.76 -44.04
C PRO A 1077 -25.11 4.42 -44.08
N PRO A 1078 -25.47 5.22 -45.11
CA PRO A 1078 -24.78 5.48 -46.38
C PRO A 1078 -23.91 6.76 -46.40
N ALA A 1079 -23.61 7.37 -45.26
CA ALA A 1079 -22.77 8.57 -45.17
C ALA A 1079 -21.28 8.27 -45.46
N LYS A 1080 -20.57 9.28 -45.98
CA LYS A 1080 -19.11 9.20 -46.18
C LYS A 1080 -18.38 9.09 -44.82
N PRO A 1081 -17.25 8.36 -44.77
CA PRO A 1081 -16.44 8.24 -43.57
C PRO A 1081 -15.98 9.61 -43.09
N LEU A 1082 -16.02 9.82 -41.77
CA LEU A 1082 -15.43 10.98 -41.09
C LEU A 1082 -14.29 10.51 -40.20
N GLY A 1083 -13.25 11.30 -39.98
CA GLY A 1083 -12.15 10.84 -39.12
C GLY A 1083 -10.83 11.52 -39.42
N TYR A 1084 -9.75 10.80 -39.15
CA TYR A 1084 -8.40 11.28 -39.43
C TYR A 1084 -7.60 10.25 -40.21
N GLU A 1085 -6.76 10.73 -41.11
CA GLU A 1085 -5.80 9.94 -41.87
C GLU A 1085 -4.41 10.55 -41.67
N GLY A 1086 -3.48 9.74 -41.22
CA GLY A 1086 -2.09 10.09 -41.01
C GLY A 1086 -1.19 9.30 -41.96
N VAL A 1087 -0.23 9.98 -42.59
CA VAL A 1087 0.78 9.37 -43.44
C VAL A 1087 2.15 9.84 -42.98
N ALA A 1088 3.05 8.87 -42.74
CA ALA A 1088 4.44 9.14 -42.42
C ALA A 1088 5.33 8.78 -43.61
N PHE A 1089 6.25 9.69 -43.92
CA PHE A 1089 7.27 9.57 -44.96
C PHE A 1089 8.65 9.58 -44.30
N TYR A 1090 9.58 8.80 -44.86
CA TYR A 1090 10.96 8.78 -44.40
C TYR A 1090 11.90 8.69 -45.59
N LEU A 1091 12.80 9.68 -45.71
CA LEU A 1091 13.84 9.76 -46.73
C LEU A 1091 15.21 9.77 -46.06
N PRO A 1092 15.87 8.61 -45.97
CA PRO A 1092 17.26 8.56 -45.55
C PRO A 1092 18.19 8.85 -46.74
N THR A 1093 19.06 9.85 -46.61
CA THR A 1093 20.21 10.08 -47.51
C THR A 1093 21.52 9.99 -46.73
N ALA A 1094 22.66 9.92 -47.45
CA ALA A 1094 23.98 9.80 -46.84
C ALA A 1094 24.32 10.95 -45.86
N GLN A 1095 23.77 12.15 -46.10
CA GLN A 1095 24.08 13.36 -45.32
C GLN A 1095 22.87 13.92 -44.54
N ARG A 1096 21.64 13.51 -44.87
CA ARG A 1096 20.41 14.02 -44.24
C ARG A 1096 19.38 12.93 -43.99
N GLU A 1097 18.68 13.00 -42.87
CA GLU A 1097 17.48 12.20 -42.60
C GLU A 1097 16.28 13.12 -42.52
N ASP A 1098 15.30 12.91 -43.41
CA ASP A 1098 14.06 13.66 -43.43
C ASP A 1098 12.89 12.76 -43.04
N ILE A 1099 12.12 13.19 -42.04
CA ILE A 1099 10.87 12.58 -41.60
C ILE A 1099 9.76 13.62 -41.80
N GLU A 1100 8.69 13.22 -42.45
CA GLU A 1100 7.48 14.03 -42.57
C GLU A 1100 6.27 13.22 -42.12
N MET A 1101 5.40 13.83 -41.34
CA MET A 1101 4.12 13.28 -40.94
C MET A 1101 3.02 14.26 -41.29
N ILE A 1102 2.07 13.81 -42.09
CA ILE A 1102 0.88 14.59 -42.44
C ILE A 1102 -0.32 13.88 -41.82
N LEU A 1103 -1.05 14.60 -40.97
CA LEU A 1103 -2.35 14.20 -40.43
C LEU A 1103 -3.41 15.08 -41.05
N SER A 1104 -4.44 14.51 -41.66
CA SER A 1104 -5.56 15.25 -42.24
C SER A 1104 -6.88 14.75 -41.70
N GLU A 1105 -7.82 15.66 -41.50
CA GLU A 1105 -9.21 15.30 -41.28
C GLU A 1105 -9.84 14.79 -42.58
N VAL A 1106 -10.69 13.77 -42.46
CA VAL A 1106 -11.40 13.11 -43.57
C VAL A 1106 -12.86 13.54 -43.53
N GLY A 1107 -13.36 14.19 -44.60
CA GLY A 1107 -14.73 14.69 -44.73
C GLY A 1107 -14.94 15.59 -45.96
N GLU A 1108 -16.18 15.85 -46.38
CA GLU A 1108 -16.48 16.66 -47.59
C GLU A 1108 -16.06 18.13 -47.47
N GLU A 1109 -16.11 18.70 -46.26
CA GLU A 1109 -15.72 20.09 -45.95
C GLU A 1109 -14.44 20.17 -45.10
N ALA A 1110 -13.73 19.05 -44.92
CA ALA A 1110 -12.54 18.98 -44.07
C ALA A 1110 -11.34 19.64 -44.76
N ASN A 1111 -10.89 20.76 -44.20
CA ASN A 1111 -9.67 21.47 -44.64
C ASN A 1111 -8.56 21.46 -43.58
N TRP A 1112 -8.84 20.90 -42.39
CA TRP A 1112 -7.88 20.86 -41.30
C TRP A 1112 -6.81 19.80 -41.55
N LYS A 1113 -5.55 20.20 -41.46
CA LYS A 1113 -4.37 19.34 -41.56
C LYS A 1113 -3.33 19.74 -40.52
N MET A 1114 -2.50 18.80 -40.14
CA MET A 1114 -1.30 19.00 -39.34
C MET A 1114 -0.12 18.35 -40.07
N CYS A 1115 0.92 19.13 -40.32
CA CYS A 1115 2.12 18.72 -41.04
C CYS A 1115 3.30 18.91 -40.10
N ALA A 1116 3.97 17.81 -39.77
CA ALA A 1116 5.13 17.78 -38.91
C ALA A 1116 6.34 17.31 -39.71
N ASN A 1117 7.34 18.17 -39.84
CA ASN A 1117 8.56 17.88 -40.59
C ASN A 1117 9.72 17.88 -39.62
N ALA A 1118 10.61 16.90 -39.74
CA ALA A 1118 11.86 16.86 -39.03
C ALA A 1118 13.00 16.54 -40.01
N ASN A 1119 14.00 17.41 -40.05
CA ASN A 1119 15.23 17.23 -40.82
C ASN A 1119 16.41 17.11 -39.86
N LEU A 1120 17.24 16.09 -40.05
CA LEU A 1120 18.51 15.93 -39.38
C LEU A 1120 19.64 16.04 -40.41
N ASP A 1121 20.38 17.14 -40.37
CA ASP A 1121 21.59 17.34 -41.16
C ASP A 1121 22.80 16.76 -40.41
N LYS A 1122 23.31 15.63 -40.90
CA LYS A 1122 24.46 14.92 -40.33
C LYS A 1122 25.77 15.68 -40.56
N SER A 1123 25.87 16.45 -41.65
CA SER A 1123 27.09 17.19 -42.02
C SER A 1123 27.33 18.40 -41.10
N HIS A 1124 26.26 19.08 -40.70
CA HIS A 1124 26.32 20.24 -39.80
C HIS A 1124 25.91 19.95 -38.36
N SER A 1125 25.62 18.68 -38.03
CA SER A 1125 25.12 18.26 -36.71
C SER A 1125 23.98 19.15 -36.22
N SER A 1126 22.99 19.37 -37.08
CA SER A 1126 21.84 20.24 -36.80
C SER A 1126 20.54 19.51 -37.09
N ALA A 1127 19.57 19.66 -36.19
CA ALA A 1127 18.22 19.17 -36.37
C ALA A 1127 17.26 20.35 -36.48
N LYS A 1128 16.28 20.24 -37.37
CA LYS A 1128 15.15 21.18 -37.46
C LYS A 1128 13.87 20.38 -37.37
N ALA A 1129 12.92 20.84 -36.57
CA ALA A 1129 11.56 20.36 -36.55
C ALA A 1129 10.62 21.52 -36.85
N HIS A 1130 9.59 21.31 -37.67
CA HIS A 1130 8.60 22.31 -38.01
C HIS A 1130 7.22 21.66 -37.97
N LEU A 1131 6.38 22.14 -37.05
CA LEU A 1131 5.00 21.70 -36.88
C LEU A 1131 4.08 22.81 -37.39
N ARG A 1132 3.22 22.49 -38.35
CA ARG A 1132 2.20 23.40 -38.88
C ARG A 1132 0.83 22.77 -38.78
N TRP A 1133 -0.21 23.52 -38.43
CA TRP A 1133 -1.57 22.99 -38.36
C TRP A 1133 -2.64 24.03 -38.65
N GLY A 1134 -3.88 23.57 -38.87
CA GLY A 1134 -5.02 24.39 -39.28
C GLY A 1134 -5.41 24.14 -40.73
N ALA A 1135 -6.04 25.12 -41.37
CA ALA A 1135 -6.44 25.00 -42.77
C ALA A 1135 -5.20 24.75 -43.64
N GLU A 1136 -5.12 23.57 -44.26
CA GLU A 1136 -4.03 23.16 -45.16
C GLU A 1136 -2.61 23.33 -44.57
N CYS A 1137 -2.44 23.17 -43.24
CA CYS A 1137 -1.16 23.39 -42.55
C CYS A 1137 -0.60 24.82 -42.67
N GLN A 1138 -1.46 25.84 -42.77
CA GLN A 1138 -1.03 27.24 -42.95
C GLN A 1138 -1.45 28.19 -41.83
N THR A 1139 -2.38 27.79 -40.95
CA THR A 1139 -2.96 28.71 -39.95
C THR A 1139 -2.06 28.97 -38.76
N TYR A 1140 -1.39 27.92 -38.26
CA TYR A 1140 -0.55 27.96 -37.09
C TYR A 1140 0.76 27.22 -37.37
N ASP A 1141 1.87 27.72 -36.83
CA ASP A 1141 3.20 27.13 -37.01
C ASP A 1141 4.10 27.30 -35.79
N VAL A 1142 4.91 26.27 -35.54
CA VAL A 1142 5.97 26.24 -34.54
C VAL A 1142 7.19 25.56 -35.15
N SER A 1143 8.30 26.27 -35.19
CA SER A 1143 9.59 25.77 -35.67
C SER A 1143 10.60 25.69 -34.53
N MET A 1144 11.34 24.59 -34.48
CA MET A 1144 12.41 24.34 -33.54
C MET A 1144 13.67 24.00 -34.32
N ARG A 1145 14.77 24.69 -34.02
CA ARG A 1145 16.09 24.40 -34.57
C ARG A 1145 17.06 24.11 -33.44
N VAL A 1146 17.78 23.02 -33.59
CA VAL A 1146 18.88 22.59 -32.72
C VAL A 1146 20.14 22.54 -33.58
N SER A 1147 21.21 23.18 -33.13
CA SER A 1147 22.48 23.21 -33.85
C SER A 1147 23.65 23.30 -32.90
N LYS A 1148 24.81 22.81 -33.32
CA LYS A 1148 26.07 23.12 -32.63
C LYS A 1148 26.35 24.63 -32.74
N ALA A 1149 26.62 25.33 -31.64
CA ALA A 1149 26.81 26.77 -31.70
C ALA A 1149 28.19 27.13 -32.28
N CYS A 1150 28.26 28.09 -33.21
CA CYS A 1150 29.53 28.69 -33.65
C CYS A 1150 29.95 29.75 -32.63
N GLN A 1151 30.84 29.39 -31.70
CA GLN A 1151 31.59 30.36 -30.90
C GLN A 1151 33.10 30.24 -31.18
N PRO A 1152 33.90 31.31 -31.00
CA PRO A 1152 35.32 31.35 -31.37
C PRO A 1152 36.26 30.57 -30.43
N GLU A 1153 35.75 29.76 -29.49
CA GLU A 1153 36.56 29.06 -28.49
C GLU A 1153 36.15 27.59 -28.38
N ALA A 1154 37.13 26.71 -28.15
CA ALA A 1154 37.16 25.27 -28.37
C ALA A 1154 36.17 24.38 -27.54
N LYS A 1155 35.04 24.91 -27.05
CA LYS A 1155 34.10 24.19 -26.17
C LYS A 1155 32.85 23.68 -26.93
N PRO A 1156 32.43 22.41 -26.75
CA PRO A 1156 31.22 21.91 -27.39
C PRO A 1156 29.99 22.65 -26.86
N SER A 1157 29.15 23.12 -27.78
CA SER A 1157 27.97 23.91 -27.43
C SER A 1157 26.77 23.53 -28.28
N MET A 1158 25.59 23.56 -27.67
CA MET A 1158 24.31 23.25 -28.29
C MET A 1158 23.41 24.47 -28.16
N TYR A 1159 22.96 24.97 -29.31
CA TYR A 1159 22.05 26.08 -29.41
C TYR A 1159 20.71 25.59 -29.92
N THR A 1160 19.66 25.86 -29.14
CA THR A 1160 18.28 25.56 -29.46
C THR A 1160 17.51 26.86 -29.61
N LYS A 1161 16.78 27.02 -30.71
CA LYS A 1161 15.89 28.15 -30.98
C LYS A 1161 14.51 27.61 -31.33
N ILE A 1162 13.49 28.12 -30.64
CA ILE A 1162 12.08 27.86 -30.93
C ILE A 1162 11.46 29.17 -31.37
N THR A 1163 10.71 29.13 -32.46
CA THR A 1163 9.97 30.24 -33.05
C THR A 1163 8.56 29.77 -33.35
N TRP A 1164 7.57 30.66 -33.19
CA TRP A 1164 6.18 30.34 -33.48
C TRP A 1164 5.49 31.52 -34.18
N GLY A 1165 4.58 31.21 -35.09
CA GLY A 1165 3.76 32.21 -35.77
C GLY A 1165 2.51 32.54 -34.98
N ALA A 1166 1.34 32.45 -35.63
CA ALA A 1166 0.08 32.54 -34.92
C ALA A 1166 -0.15 31.26 -34.09
N LEU A 1167 -0.77 31.39 -32.91
CA LEU A 1167 -1.21 30.28 -32.06
C LEU A 1167 -2.69 30.45 -31.72
N PRO A 1168 -3.43 29.37 -31.40
CA PRO A 1168 -4.80 29.48 -30.91
C PRO A 1168 -4.90 30.33 -29.63
N SER A 1169 -6.08 30.93 -29.40
CA SER A 1169 -6.35 31.80 -28.24
C SER A 1169 -6.10 31.09 -26.90
N GLU A 1170 -6.39 29.80 -26.84
CA GLU A 1170 -6.23 28.95 -25.66
C GLU A 1170 -4.74 28.78 -25.31
N PHE A 1171 -3.89 28.57 -26.33
CA PHE A 1171 -2.43 28.49 -26.15
C PHE A 1171 -1.83 29.82 -25.71
N THR A 1172 -2.39 30.93 -26.19
CA THR A 1172 -1.97 32.28 -25.78
C THR A 1172 -2.36 32.57 -24.32
N ALA A 1173 -3.53 32.11 -23.87
CA ALA A 1173 -3.93 32.22 -22.47
C ALA A 1173 -3.08 31.32 -21.54
N ILE A 1174 -2.72 30.12 -22.00
CA ILE A 1174 -1.80 29.23 -21.27
C ILE A 1174 -0.39 29.83 -21.22
N SER A 1175 0.11 30.41 -22.31
CA SER A 1175 1.43 31.04 -22.33
C SER A 1175 1.50 32.23 -21.37
N GLN A 1176 0.48 33.08 -21.34
CA GLN A 1176 0.38 34.19 -20.38
C GLN A 1176 0.40 33.71 -18.92
N ARG A 1177 -0.32 32.62 -18.60
CA ARG A 1177 -0.23 32.01 -17.25
C ARG A 1177 1.17 31.48 -16.97
N ILE A 1178 1.78 30.76 -17.90
CA ILE A 1178 3.15 30.23 -17.73
C ILE A 1178 4.17 31.36 -17.55
N GLU A 1179 4.02 32.48 -18.28
CA GLU A 1179 4.88 33.66 -18.19
C GLU A 1179 4.91 34.26 -16.78
N GLU A 1180 3.78 34.30 -16.07
CA GLU A 1180 3.71 34.74 -14.66
C GLU A 1180 4.52 33.84 -13.71
N TYR A 1181 4.68 32.55 -14.03
CA TYR A 1181 5.44 31.60 -13.22
C TYR A 1181 6.94 31.57 -13.53
N VAL A 1182 7.39 32.02 -14.72
CA VAL A 1182 8.80 31.90 -15.15
C VAL A 1182 9.80 32.63 -14.21
N PRO A 1183 9.54 33.86 -13.74
CA PRO A 1183 10.42 34.52 -12.77
C PRO A 1183 10.51 33.76 -11.44
N GLY A 1184 9.39 33.23 -10.93
CA GLY A 1184 9.36 32.43 -9.71
C GLY A 1184 10.09 31.09 -9.87
N MET A 1185 9.88 30.40 -11.00
CA MET A 1185 10.53 29.13 -11.31
C MET A 1185 12.03 29.29 -11.56
N SER A 1186 12.47 30.35 -12.23
CA SER A 1186 13.89 30.61 -12.44
C SER A 1186 14.61 30.93 -11.12
N TYR A 1187 13.98 31.69 -10.22
CA TYR A 1187 14.46 31.90 -8.85
C TYR A 1187 14.57 30.57 -8.07
N LEU A 1188 13.50 29.76 -8.06
CA LEU A 1188 13.45 28.44 -7.42
C LEU A 1188 14.53 27.48 -7.92
N LEU A 1189 14.88 27.56 -9.21
CA LEU A 1189 15.87 26.70 -9.82
C LEU A 1189 17.31 27.24 -9.69
N GLY A 1190 17.52 28.37 -9.01
CA GLY A 1190 18.83 28.97 -8.76
C GLY A 1190 19.43 29.71 -9.96
N PHE A 1191 18.58 30.19 -10.89
CA PHE A 1191 19.01 31.03 -12.00
C PHE A 1191 19.14 32.47 -11.53
N TYR A 1192 20.17 33.17 -12.00
CA TYR A 1192 20.17 34.63 -11.91
C TYR A 1192 19.44 35.20 -13.14
N GLN A 1193 18.61 36.21 -12.89
CA GLN A 1193 17.78 36.85 -13.90
C GLN A 1193 18.40 38.19 -14.32
N LYS A 1194 18.36 38.47 -15.61
CA LYS A 1194 18.75 39.76 -16.19
C LYS A 1194 17.59 40.25 -17.04
N HIS A 1195 17.19 41.50 -16.88
CA HIS A 1195 16.16 42.08 -17.75
C HIS A 1195 16.78 42.45 -19.11
N GLU A 1196 16.22 41.90 -20.19
CA GLU A 1196 16.67 42.13 -21.57
C GLU A 1196 15.46 42.03 -22.51
N LYS A 1197 15.34 42.96 -23.46
CA LYS A 1197 14.24 42.95 -24.44
C LYS A 1197 14.47 41.84 -25.46
N ASN A 1198 13.66 40.79 -25.40
CA ASN A 1198 13.73 39.64 -26.30
C ASN A 1198 12.60 39.70 -27.36
N PRO A 1199 12.72 38.95 -28.48
CA PRO A 1199 11.65 38.89 -29.49
C PRO A 1199 10.40 38.17 -28.96
N GLU A 1200 9.22 38.74 -29.20
CA GLU A 1200 7.92 38.31 -28.64
C GLU A 1200 7.47 36.89 -29.03
N ARG A 1201 7.99 36.34 -30.14
CA ARG A 1201 7.61 35.01 -30.64
C ARG A 1201 8.80 34.08 -30.83
N GLN A 1202 9.76 34.19 -29.92
CA GLN A 1202 10.97 33.39 -29.95
C GLN A 1202 11.44 33.06 -28.54
N ALA A 1203 11.82 31.80 -28.33
CA ALA A 1203 12.61 31.37 -27.19
C ALA A 1203 13.94 30.78 -27.69
N SER A 1204 15.02 30.97 -26.95
CA SER A 1204 16.30 30.33 -27.28
C SER A 1204 17.05 29.88 -26.04
N ALA A 1205 17.65 28.70 -26.13
CA ALA A 1205 18.49 28.12 -25.10
C ALA A 1205 19.88 27.86 -25.68
N ASN A 1206 20.93 28.25 -24.95
CA ASN A 1206 22.29 27.90 -25.28
C ASN A 1206 22.91 27.11 -24.12
N ILE A 1207 23.45 25.95 -24.45
CA ILE A 1207 24.19 25.07 -23.55
C ILE A 1207 25.63 25.07 -24.02
N VAL A 1208 26.56 25.52 -23.17
CA VAL A 1208 28.00 25.46 -23.45
C VAL A 1208 28.63 24.51 -22.46
N VAL A 1209 29.21 23.41 -22.94
CA VAL A 1209 29.92 22.45 -22.11
C VAL A 1209 31.25 23.08 -21.68
N THR A 1210 31.38 23.41 -20.41
CA THR A 1210 32.54 24.10 -19.86
C THR A 1210 33.67 23.15 -19.44
N SER A 1211 33.35 21.88 -19.16
CA SER A 1211 34.27 20.74 -18.91
C SER A 1211 33.58 19.41 -19.24
N THR A 1212 34.22 18.26 -19.05
CA THR A 1212 33.58 16.93 -19.20
C THR A 1212 32.31 16.75 -18.34
N GLU A 1213 32.10 17.61 -17.34
CA GLU A 1213 31.12 17.42 -16.26
C GLU A 1213 30.26 18.66 -15.97
N THR A 1214 30.60 19.83 -16.54
CA THR A 1214 29.91 21.11 -16.28
C THR A 1214 29.44 21.78 -17.56
N PHE A 1215 28.36 22.54 -17.46
CA PHE A 1215 27.84 23.37 -18.54
C PHE A 1215 27.32 24.71 -18.04
N ASP A 1216 27.34 25.69 -18.93
CA ASP A 1216 26.63 26.95 -18.81
C ASP A 1216 25.33 26.86 -19.60
N PHE A 1217 24.23 27.28 -18.97
CA PHE A 1217 22.92 27.31 -19.60
C PHE A 1217 22.37 28.73 -19.60
N ARG A 1218 21.91 29.16 -20.77
CA ARG A 1218 21.32 30.48 -20.98
C ARG A 1218 19.99 30.31 -21.69
N LEU A 1219 18.91 30.76 -21.06
CA LEU A 1219 17.56 30.79 -21.63
C LEU A 1219 17.12 32.24 -21.85
N LYS A 1220 16.67 32.54 -23.06
CA LYS A 1220 15.98 33.77 -23.43
C LYS A 1220 14.52 33.45 -23.73
N VAL A 1221 13.61 34.17 -23.08
CA VAL A 1221 12.16 34.05 -23.27
C VAL A 1221 11.59 35.39 -23.76
N PRO A 1222 10.42 35.41 -24.41
CA PRO A 1222 9.80 36.61 -25.01
C PRO A 1222 9.60 37.83 -24.10
N VAL A 1223 9.43 37.61 -22.80
CA VAL A 1223 9.26 38.67 -21.79
C VAL A 1223 10.60 39.41 -21.57
N GLU A 1224 10.61 40.56 -20.89
CA GLU A 1224 11.83 41.30 -20.49
C GLU A 1224 12.73 40.53 -19.48
N HIS A 1225 12.93 39.22 -19.65
CA HIS A 1225 13.65 38.35 -18.73
C HIS A 1225 14.61 37.42 -19.50
N GLN A 1226 15.87 37.41 -19.08
CA GLN A 1226 16.93 36.51 -19.50
C GLN A 1226 17.39 35.73 -18.28
N CYS A 1227 17.28 34.39 -18.31
CA CYS A 1227 17.68 33.52 -17.21
C CYS A 1227 19.03 32.87 -17.55
N CYS A 1228 20.02 32.99 -16.65
CA CYS A 1228 21.35 32.42 -16.85
C CYS A 1228 21.78 31.58 -15.64
N VAL A 1229 22.50 30.50 -15.91
CA VAL A 1229 23.20 29.68 -14.93
C VAL A 1229 24.62 29.44 -15.44
N ARG A 1230 25.62 29.72 -14.61
CA ARG A 1230 27.03 29.45 -14.89
C ARG A 1230 27.54 28.33 -13.99
N ASN A 1231 28.32 27.40 -14.56
CA ASN A 1231 29.02 26.31 -13.89
C ASN A 1231 28.11 25.34 -13.08
N ARG A 1232 27.12 24.69 -13.72
CA ARG A 1232 26.33 23.61 -13.08
C ARG A 1232 26.73 22.23 -13.60
N ILE A 1233 26.79 21.23 -12.72
CA ILE A 1233 27.05 19.82 -13.04
C ILE A 1233 25.73 19.15 -13.43
N LEU A 1234 25.67 18.51 -14.60
CA LEU A 1234 24.46 17.89 -15.15
C LEU A 1234 24.19 16.54 -14.44
N SER A 1235 23.45 16.57 -13.33
CA SER A 1235 22.70 15.42 -12.83
C SER A 1235 21.22 15.68 -13.16
N TYR A 1236 20.57 14.86 -13.98
CA TYR A 1236 19.13 14.97 -14.20
C TYR A 1236 18.39 14.71 -12.87
N TYR A 1237 17.87 15.77 -12.23
CA TYR A 1237 16.50 15.90 -11.73
C TYR A 1237 16.27 17.32 -11.16
N VAL A 1238 15.08 17.84 -11.44
CA VAL A 1238 14.49 19.07 -10.90
C VAL A 1238 13.75 18.72 -9.60
N VAL A 1239 14.03 19.43 -8.50
CA VAL A 1239 13.10 20.18 -7.62
C VAL A 1239 13.85 20.64 -6.34
N GLY A 1240 13.89 21.96 -6.20
CA GLY A 1240 13.96 22.84 -5.02
C GLY A 1240 14.50 22.38 -3.66
N GLU A 1241 15.51 23.12 -3.19
CA GLU A 1241 15.58 23.53 -1.79
C GLU A 1241 16.10 24.98 -1.68
N ASN A 1242 15.32 25.81 -0.97
CA ASN A 1242 15.64 27.16 -0.55
C ASN A 1242 16.71 27.09 0.56
N GLU A 1243 17.80 27.85 0.43
CA GLU A 1243 18.57 28.31 1.59
C GLU A 1243 18.36 29.81 1.75
N TYR A 1244 17.69 30.19 2.84
CA TYR A 1244 17.77 31.52 3.42
C TYR A 1244 19.21 31.77 3.88
N ALA A 1245 19.85 32.82 3.38
CA ALA A 1245 20.86 33.57 4.11
C ALA A 1245 20.96 34.99 3.56
N SER A 1246 20.61 35.96 4.42
CA SER A 1246 20.97 37.40 4.46
C SER A 1246 21.32 38.11 3.15
#